data_AF-A0AAE3V7S0-F1
#
_entry.id   AF-A0AAE3V7S0-F1
#
_cell.length_a   1.000
_cell.length_b   1.000
_cell.length_c   1.000
_cell.angle_alpha   90.00
_cell.angle_beta   90.00
_cell.angle_gamma   90.00
#
_symmetry.space_group_name_H-M   'P 1'
#
loop_
_entity.id
_entity.type
_entity.pdbx_description
1 polymer ?
#
loop_
_entity_poly.entity_id
_entity_poly.type
_entity_poly.pdbx_seq_one_letter_code
_entity_poly.pdbx_strand_id
1 'polypeptide(L)'
;MVAIELEYGYGNSAKGGRELPLTLSLKNEEQTELKGTLEILTRQSDGECYAYEYPLELAAAETQRAQYVVPIGVGSDQLVLLIKNEAGELVSESSHTLNINVTTPELFIGILSDRPEALSYLDRASVNYGQLRTHSYVLAGDSFPSERRQLDSFDVIVVNGYRLSRLDVEQMRALMQWMRDGGVLMLGTGERVNDTLGIIAPEFLDDIYESPEELTLNLSELQEADAPGAEELTLPLVHFSLHGGTVLFSSDSEPLITAANKGKGALAVASFDFSDISSYAETHSSFTDMLLTKTLGSTRLDRLASEAYGTEHDEYWSAQSLIDSGSPGLLPNLGAYGAVLGFYLLCVGPLLYLTLRKHSLELYYRRIVPVLALGFAAVIFALSSATRFEDSFYSYARICEAGEDAVNDTSYLNLRNPYSSSYSVQIRDGSELSPLTTALNQKQLRAEGGEADVIIREQGKSRELTVNSTEPFRSHFFKIRSGRANQEGIGFSGELSVFGDDCTGEVTNHFPFAVSNAAVVLYGKIIPLGSMKEGESINVSERTLYHIPLNDSATVAAFLSGVYDGAAGQDARLRALERANFLAFYLSDTTTSYSADARIIAFSESADGESPVLDAGLKNFGMTLVTSTISVNNERDGSICRSALIRTPEVLSGDYIAATNSYYRGDPVVLGYLLGSSFKVEELVLEEPDALFEHTDGESGAHSFRGSISFYNYENGNFEDIESGKRSFRASELRHYLSPDNMITVRYAEGTDSAAGRLDTALPMLTVIGEEE
;
A
#
# COMPACT_ATOMS: atom_id res chain seq x y z
N MET A 1 -36.49 26.61 6.10
CA MET A 1 -35.25 26.63 5.31
C MET A 1 -34.10 26.31 6.26
N VAL A 2 -33.09 25.58 5.78
CA VAL A 2 -31.87 25.31 6.57
C VAL A 2 -30.70 25.99 5.87
N ALA A 3 -30.02 26.89 6.57
CA ALA A 3 -28.80 27.50 6.07
C ALA A 3 -27.62 26.54 6.31
N ILE A 4 -26.78 26.39 5.29
CA ILE A 4 -25.63 25.48 5.28
C ILE A 4 -24.37 26.32 5.08
N GLU A 5 -23.46 26.28 6.05
CA GLU A 5 -22.10 26.80 5.92
C GLU A 5 -21.12 25.64 5.91
N LEU A 6 -20.22 25.61 4.93
CA LEU A 6 -19.23 24.55 4.71
C LEU A 6 -17.81 25.10 4.86
N GLU A 7 -17.04 24.49 5.74
CA GLU A 7 -15.58 24.53 5.76
C GLU A 7 -15.07 23.14 5.33
N TYR A 8 -14.04 23.07 4.50
CA TYR A 8 -13.53 21.80 4.00
C TYR A 8 -12.01 21.74 4.02
N GLY A 9 -11.49 20.52 4.13
CA GLY A 9 -10.07 20.24 4.18
C GLY A 9 -9.36 21.06 5.26
N TYR A 10 -8.13 21.46 4.93
CA TYR A 10 -7.34 22.38 5.74
C TYR A 10 -7.16 23.68 4.95
N GLY A 11 -7.51 24.81 5.55
CA GLY A 11 -7.44 26.12 4.89
C GLY A 11 -8.36 26.27 3.67
N ASN A 12 -9.46 25.51 3.57
CA ASN A 12 -10.33 25.44 2.38
C ASN A 12 -9.58 24.99 1.11
N SER A 13 -8.71 23.98 1.26
CA SER A 13 -8.01 23.32 0.17
C SER A 13 -8.35 21.84 0.15
N ALA A 14 -8.38 21.22 -1.04
CA ALA A 14 -8.65 19.79 -1.21
C ALA A 14 -7.64 19.15 -2.18
N LYS A 15 -7.35 17.86 -1.98
CA LYS A 15 -6.58 17.03 -2.93
C LYS A 15 -7.52 16.00 -3.55
N GLY A 16 -7.51 15.89 -4.88
CA GLY A 16 -8.27 14.85 -5.58
C GLY A 16 -7.68 13.46 -5.31
N GLY A 17 -8.52 12.43 -5.26
CA GLY A 17 -8.13 11.06 -4.93
C GLY A 17 -7.88 10.80 -3.43
N ARG A 18 -8.20 11.77 -2.56
CA ARG A 18 -7.98 11.70 -1.11
C ARG A 18 -9.29 11.84 -0.33
N GLU A 19 -9.24 11.51 0.95
CA GLU A 19 -10.33 11.74 1.89
C GLU A 19 -10.37 13.24 2.29
N LEU A 20 -11.55 13.85 2.18
CA LEU A 20 -11.77 15.28 2.47
C LEU A 20 -12.58 15.43 3.77
N PRO A 21 -11.98 15.97 4.85
CA PRO A 21 -12.74 16.35 6.03
C PRO A 21 -13.61 17.56 5.74
N LEU A 22 -14.86 17.54 6.20
CA LEU A 22 -15.86 18.59 6.05
C LEU A 22 -16.36 18.99 7.43
N THR A 23 -16.43 20.29 7.69
CA THR A 23 -17.08 20.85 8.86
C THR A 23 -18.29 21.65 8.41
N LEU A 24 -19.48 21.16 8.76
CA LEU A 24 -20.76 21.78 8.40
C LEU A 24 -21.35 22.50 9.61
N SER A 25 -21.76 23.75 9.41
CA SER A 25 -22.63 24.47 10.34
C SER A 25 -24.03 24.57 9.72
N LEU A 26 -24.97 23.83 10.32
CA LEU A 26 -26.36 23.70 9.87
C LEU A 26 -27.25 24.50 10.80
N LYS A 27 -27.96 25.49 10.25
CA LYS A 27 -28.88 26.32 11.02
C LYS A 27 -30.31 26.14 10.54
N ASN A 28 -31.15 25.60 11.42
CA ASN A 28 -32.59 25.52 11.19
C ASN A 28 -33.21 26.90 11.42
N GLU A 29 -33.69 27.55 10.37
CA GLU A 29 -34.32 28.88 10.51
C GLU A 29 -35.82 28.80 10.82
N GLU A 30 -36.39 27.60 10.81
CA GLU A 30 -37.80 27.37 11.12
C GLU A 30 -38.06 27.27 12.63
N GLN A 31 -39.32 27.52 12.98
CA GLN A 31 -39.83 27.38 14.36
C GLN A 31 -40.31 25.95 14.68
N THR A 32 -40.04 25.01 13.78
CA THR A 32 -40.38 23.59 13.92
C THR A 32 -39.11 22.77 13.82
N GLU A 33 -39.10 21.64 14.54
CA GLU A 33 -38.05 20.62 14.40
C GLU A 33 -38.02 20.08 12.96
N LEU A 34 -36.81 19.84 12.45
CA LEU A 34 -36.58 19.16 11.20
C LEU A 34 -35.94 17.80 11.50
N LYS A 35 -36.61 16.74 11.06
CA LYS A 35 -36.06 15.39 10.98
C LYS A 35 -35.91 15.01 9.52
N GLY A 36 -34.79 14.37 9.18
CA GLY A 36 -34.54 13.93 7.83
C GLY A 36 -33.10 13.50 7.62
N THR A 37 -32.54 13.82 6.46
CA THR A 37 -31.26 13.29 6.00
C THR A 37 -30.42 14.40 5.38
N LEU A 38 -29.14 14.44 5.75
CA LEU A 38 -28.11 15.18 5.02
C LEU A 38 -27.50 14.23 4.00
N GLU A 39 -27.51 14.60 2.72
CA GLU A 39 -26.84 13.88 1.64
C GLU A 39 -25.68 14.72 1.12
N ILE A 40 -24.49 14.14 1.10
CA ILE A 40 -23.29 14.74 0.52
C ILE A 40 -23.01 14.01 -0.79
N LEU A 41 -23.18 14.71 -1.90
CA LEU A 41 -22.98 14.19 -3.26
C LEU A 41 -21.61 14.58 -3.78
N THR A 42 -20.87 13.58 -4.25
CA THR A 42 -19.59 13.76 -4.93
C THR A 42 -19.50 12.78 -6.10
N ARG A 43 -18.86 13.21 -7.19
CA ARG A 43 -18.59 12.32 -8.33
C ARG A 43 -17.22 11.69 -8.15
N GLN A 44 -17.11 10.39 -8.41
CA GLN A 44 -15.83 9.67 -8.35
C GLN A 44 -15.17 9.58 -9.74
N SER A 45 -13.94 9.05 -9.83
CA SER A 45 -13.14 9.04 -11.07
C SER A 45 -13.76 8.20 -12.20
N ASP A 46 -14.62 7.23 -11.86
CA ASP A 46 -15.44 6.44 -12.79
C ASP A 46 -16.57 7.25 -13.46
N GLY A 47 -16.84 8.44 -12.94
CA GLY A 47 -17.91 9.33 -13.36
C GLY A 47 -19.25 9.03 -12.69
N GLU A 48 -19.35 8.11 -11.74
CA GLU A 48 -20.59 7.83 -11.00
C GLU A 48 -20.80 8.84 -9.87
N CYS A 49 -22.07 9.11 -9.58
CA CYS A 49 -22.47 9.98 -8.48
C CYS A 49 -22.67 9.16 -7.20
N TYR A 50 -21.89 9.48 -6.17
CA TYR A 50 -21.97 8.84 -4.85
C TYR A 50 -22.66 9.79 -3.86
N ALA A 51 -23.68 9.28 -3.17
CA ALA A 51 -24.35 9.97 -2.07
C ALA A 51 -23.91 9.39 -0.73
N TYR A 52 -23.41 10.23 0.17
CA TYR A 52 -23.14 9.90 1.56
C TYR A 52 -24.27 10.45 2.42
N GLU A 53 -25.12 9.56 2.94
CA GLU A 53 -26.32 9.92 3.70
C GLU A 53 -26.09 9.80 5.21
N TYR A 54 -26.41 10.88 5.92
CA TYR A 54 -26.32 10.97 7.38
C TYR A 54 -27.68 11.36 7.97
N PRO A 55 -28.14 10.69 9.05
CA PRO A 55 -29.35 11.09 9.74
C PRO A 55 -29.18 12.51 10.32
N LEU A 56 -30.20 13.34 10.17
CA LEU A 56 -30.20 14.73 10.61
C LEU A 56 -31.43 15.02 11.46
N GLU A 57 -31.21 15.50 12.68
CA GLU A 57 -32.24 16.03 13.57
C GLU A 57 -31.82 17.44 14.03
N LEU A 58 -32.61 18.46 13.68
CA LEU A 58 -32.37 19.85 14.06
C LEU A 58 -33.60 20.41 14.78
N ALA A 59 -33.45 20.83 16.02
CA ALA A 59 -34.52 21.51 16.75
C ALA A 59 -34.86 22.87 16.13
N ALA A 60 -36.00 23.43 16.53
CA ALA A 60 -36.43 24.75 16.08
C ALA A 60 -35.39 25.83 16.45
N ALA A 61 -35.01 26.66 15.49
CA ALA A 61 -33.99 27.70 15.64
C ALA A 61 -32.59 27.20 16.11
N GLU A 62 -32.31 25.91 16.02
CA GLU A 62 -31.01 25.33 16.42
C GLU A 62 -29.93 25.59 15.37
N THR A 63 -28.69 25.74 15.84
CA THR A 63 -27.49 25.68 15.00
C THR A 63 -26.63 24.52 15.49
N GLN A 64 -26.39 23.55 14.62
CA GLN A 64 -25.57 22.38 14.89
C GLN A 64 -24.30 22.44 14.03
N ARG A 65 -23.15 22.14 14.64
CA ARG A 65 -21.89 21.95 13.93
C ARG A 65 -21.53 20.47 13.95
N ALA A 66 -21.21 19.91 12.79
CA ALA A 66 -20.88 18.50 12.63
C ALA A 66 -19.69 18.32 11.67
N GLN A 67 -18.93 17.25 11.87
CA GLN A 67 -17.78 16.89 11.03
C GLN A 67 -18.07 15.59 10.29
N TYR A 68 -17.70 15.55 9.02
CA TYR A 68 -17.87 14.41 8.13
C TYR A 68 -16.60 14.21 7.32
N VAL A 69 -16.37 13.00 6.82
CA VAL A 69 -15.25 12.73 5.91
C VAL A 69 -15.77 11.99 4.69
N VAL A 70 -15.51 12.54 3.51
CA VAL A 70 -15.96 11.98 2.24
C VAL A 70 -14.78 11.85 1.26
N PRO A 71 -14.67 10.74 0.52
CA PRO A 71 -13.64 10.58 -0.50
C PRO A 71 -13.97 11.43 -1.73
N ILE A 72 -12.96 12.11 -2.27
CA ILE A 72 -13.08 12.92 -3.48
C ILE A 72 -12.36 12.22 -4.64
N GLY A 73 -13.07 11.95 -5.73
CA GLY A 73 -12.48 11.37 -6.94
C GLY A 73 -11.45 12.30 -7.58
N VAL A 74 -10.49 11.71 -8.29
CA VAL A 74 -9.49 12.48 -9.03
C VAL A 74 -10.19 13.28 -10.14
N GLY A 75 -9.93 14.58 -10.19
CA GLY A 75 -10.56 15.50 -11.15
C GLY A 75 -12.00 15.92 -10.81
N SER A 76 -12.52 15.52 -9.65
CA SER A 76 -13.79 16.01 -9.11
C SER A 76 -13.56 17.28 -8.30
N ASP A 77 -14.18 18.39 -8.71
CA ASP A 77 -14.05 19.69 -8.04
C ASP A 77 -15.38 20.23 -7.48
N GLN A 78 -16.45 19.43 -7.52
CA GLN A 78 -17.77 19.82 -7.05
C GLN A 78 -18.22 18.96 -5.88
N LEU A 79 -18.78 19.62 -4.88
CA LEU A 79 -19.50 19.00 -3.77
C LEU A 79 -20.92 19.58 -3.73
N VAL A 80 -21.93 18.72 -3.66
CA VAL A 80 -23.33 19.15 -3.51
C VAL A 80 -23.88 18.62 -2.19
N LEU A 81 -24.48 19.50 -1.38
CA LEU A 81 -25.10 19.16 -0.11
C LEU A 81 -26.61 19.28 -0.26
N LEU A 82 -27.33 18.21 0.01
CA LEU A 82 -28.79 18.19 0.00
C LEU A 82 -29.30 17.89 1.40
N ILE A 83 -30.33 18.61 1.85
CA ILE A 83 -31.07 18.28 3.06
C ILE A 83 -32.48 17.89 2.65
N LYS A 84 -32.90 16.67 3.00
CA LYS A 84 -34.26 16.16 2.77
C LYS A 84 -34.99 15.98 4.10
N ASN A 85 -36.31 16.14 4.10
CA ASN A 85 -37.15 15.82 5.26
C ASN A 85 -37.44 14.30 5.35
N GLU A 86 -38.12 13.85 6.41
CA GLU A 86 -38.55 12.45 6.56
C GLU A 86 -39.40 11.90 5.39
N ALA A 87 -40.11 12.77 4.65
CA ALA A 87 -40.87 12.38 3.47
C ALA A 87 -40.00 12.25 2.20
N GLY A 88 -38.70 12.54 2.29
CA GLY A 88 -37.75 12.55 1.16
C GLY A 88 -37.83 13.81 0.30
N GLU A 89 -38.56 14.84 0.73
CA GLU A 89 -38.67 16.10 0.01
C GLU A 89 -37.46 17.00 0.30
N LEU A 90 -36.93 17.65 -0.74
CA LEU A 90 -35.79 18.56 -0.63
C LEU A 90 -36.17 19.83 0.15
N VAL A 91 -35.40 20.12 1.20
CA VAL A 91 -35.56 21.28 2.10
C VAL A 91 -34.52 22.36 1.80
N SER A 92 -33.28 21.96 1.50
CA SER A 92 -32.18 22.87 1.20
C SER A 92 -31.16 22.19 0.28
N GLU A 93 -30.50 22.97 -0.57
CA GLU A 93 -29.45 22.55 -1.48
C GLU A 93 -28.34 23.61 -1.51
N SER A 94 -27.09 23.17 -1.42
CA SER A 94 -25.93 24.03 -1.68
C SER A 94 -24.89 23.31 -2.54
N SER A 95 -24.26 24.04 -3.46
CA SER A 95 -23.22 23.52 -4.33
C SER A 95 -21.94 24.34 -4.14
N HIS A 96 -20.82 23.64 -4.00
CA HIS A 96 -19.51 24.22 -3.70
C HIS A 96 -18.46 23.70 -4.68
N THR A 97 -17.74 24.63 -5.31
CA THR A 97 -16.52 24.30 -6.04
C THR A 97 -15.36 24.21 -5.05
N LEU A 98 -14.71 23.06 -5.00
CA LEU A 98 -13.54 22.79 -4.19
C LEU A 98 -12.30 23.45 -4.79
N ASN A 99 -11.45 24.02 -3.93
CA ASN A 99 -10.15 24.55 -4.33
C ASN A 99 -9.14 23.41 -4.45
N ILE A 100 -8.99 22.87 -5.67
CA ILE A 100 -8.05 21.80 -6.00
C ILE A 100 -7.03 22.35 -7.00
N ASN A 101 -5.74 22.29 -6.67
CA ASN A 101 -4.68 22.68 -7.59
C ASN A 101 -4.37 21.52 -8.55
N VAL A 102 -4.69 21.72 -9.83
CA VAL A 102 -4.47 20.72 -10.89
C VAL A 102 -3.22 21.04 -11.74
N THR A 103 -2.57 22.17 -11.49
CA THR A 103 -1.48 22.69 -12.34
C THR A 103 -0.09 22.46 -11.75
N THR A 104 0.04 22.53 -10.43
CA THR A 104 1.29 22.27 -9.73
C THR A 104 0.98 21.27 -8.63
N PRO A 105 1.58 20.08 -8.65
CA PRO A 105 1.49 19.13 -7.56
C PRO A 105 1.82 19.80 -6.21
N GLU A 106 0.94 19.67 -5.23
CA GLU A 106 1.11 20.25 -3.90
C GLU A 106 1.45 19.18 -2.87
N LEU A 107 2.39 19.50 -2.00
CA LEU A 107 2.80 18.68 -0.87
C LEU A 107 2.27 19.30 0.42
N PHE A 108 1.31 18.65 1.08
CA PHE A 108 0.67 19.15 2.28
C PHE A 108 1.45 18.71 3.52
N ILE A 109 1.85 19.69 4.34
CA ILE A 109 2.60 19.49 5.58
C ILE A 109 1.73 19.89 6.77
N GLY A 110 1.42 18.94 7.65
CA GLY A 110 0.79 19.23 8.94
C GLY A 110 1.85 19.57 9.99
N ILE A 111 1.70 20.69 10.70
CA ILE A 111 2.66 21.13 11.74
C ILE A 111 2.01 21.02 13.12
N LEU A 112 2.48 20.09 13.94
CA LEU A 112 2.11 19.94 15.34
C LEU A 112 3.26 20.47 16.23
N SER A 113 3.15 21.73 16.63
CA SER A 113 4.19 22.43 17.40
C SER A 113 3.62 23.44 18.39
N ASP A 114 4.32 23.66 19.51
CA ASP A 114 4.04 24.79 20.41
C ASP A 114 4.52 26.15 19.81
N ARG A 115 5.40 26.14 18.78
CA ARG A 115 5.95 27.32 18.07
C ARG A 115 5.86 27.16 16.53
N PRO A 116 4.66 27.02 15.95
CA PRO A 116 4.51 26.75 14.51
C PRO A 116 5.10 27.84 13.61
N GLU A 117 5.15 29.09 14.07
CA GLU A 117 5.73 30.22 13.34
C GLU A 117 7.22 30.06 13.04
N ALA A 118 7.97 29.33 13.86
CA ALA A 118 9.40 29.08 13.64
C ALA A 118 9.65 28.08 12.48
N LEU A 119 8.59 27.42 11.99
CA LEU A 119 8.63 26.42 10.93
C LEU A 119 8.06 26.96 9.61
N SER A 120 7.89 28.28 9.47
CA SER A 120 7.33 28.90 8.25
C SER A 120 8.18 28.67 7.00
N TYR A 121 9.47 28.33 7.14
CA TYR A 121 10.35 27.97 6.03
C TYR A 121 9.91 26.68 5.30
N LEU A 122 9.05 25.87 5.92
CA LEU A 122 8.42 24.70 5.30
C LEU A 122 7.24 25.07 4.40
N ASP A 123 6.72 26.29 4.49
CA ASP A 123 5.60 26.74 3.65
C ASP A 123 6.09 27.26 2.29
N ARG A 124 5.38 26.90 1.22
CA ARG A 124 5.63 27.37 -0.15
C ARG A 124 7.04 27.10 -0.69
N ALA A 125 7.78 26.17 -0.07
CA ALA A 125 9.08 25.71 -0.52
C ALA A 125 8.95 24.95 -1.85
N SER A 126 9.98 25.11 -2.69
CA SER A 126 10.13 24.36 -3.93
C SER A 126 10.80 23.03 -3.60
N VAL A 127 10.24 21.92 -4.06
CA VAL A 127 10.79 20.57 -3.83
C VAL A 127 11.03 19.88 -5.17
N ASN A 128 12.13 19.12 -5.26
CA ASN A 128 12.51 18.32 -6.43
C ASN A 128 12.56 19.17 -7.72
N TYR A 129 13.46 20.15 -7.75
CA TYR A 129 13.61 21.10 -8.87
C TYR A 129 12.34 21.91 -9.21
N GLY A 130 11.46 22.09 -8.21
CA GLY A 130 10.21 22.86 -8.35
C GLY A 130 9.07 22.10 -9.02
N GLN A 131 9.17 20.78 -9.12
CA GLN A 131 8.06 19.92 -9.54
C GLN A 131 6.92 19.91 -8.51
N LEU A 132 7.25 20.04 -7.24
CA LEU A 132 6.32 20.07 -6.11
C LEU A 132 6.44 21.39 -5.36
N ARG A 133 5.32 21.88 -4.83
CA ARG A 133 5.29 23.02 -3.91
C ARG A 133 4.67 22.63 -2.58
N THR A 134 5.31 23.01 -1.49
CA THR A 134 4.78 22.72 -0.16
C THR A 134 3.68 23.68 0.25
N HIS A 135 2.74 23.19 1.04
CA HIS A 135 1.70 23.96 1.72
C HIS A 135 1.56 23.46 3.14
N SER A 136 1.88 24.32 4.10
CA SER A 136 1.87 23.95 5.52
C SER A 136 0.59 24.39 6.22
N TYR A 137 0.11 23.57 7.14
CA TYR A 137 -1.08 23.82 7.95
C TYR A 137 -0.78 23.50 9.42
N VAL A 138 -1.11 24.43 10.31
CA VAL A 138 -0.93 24.22 11.75
C VAL A 138 -2.02 23.29 12.27
N LEU A 139 -1.60 22.22 12.93
CA LEU A 139 -2.47 21.25 13.60
C LEU A 139 -2.50 21.58 15.09
N ALA A 140 -3.66 22.02 15.57
CA ALA A 140 -3.86 22.29 16.99
C ALA A 140 -3.98 20.98 17.77
N GLY A 141 -3.23 20.83 18.85
CA GLY A 141 -3.18 19.59 19.62
C GLY A 141 -4.50 19.25 20.35
N ASP A 142 -5.27 20.26 20.74
CA ASP A 142 -6.57 20.10 21.42
C ASP A 142 -7.70 19.67 20.47
N SER A 143 -7.58 19.98 19.18
CA SER A 143 -8.48 19.55 18.12
C SER A 143 -7.80 18.63 17.10
N PHE A 144 -6.74 17.93 17.50
CA PHE A 144 -6.03 17.02 16.60
C PHE A 144 -6.98 15.89 16.19
N PRO A 145 -6.99 15.47 14.91
CA PRO A 145 -7.93 14.46 14.46
C PRO A 145 -7.78 13.11 15.17
N SER A 146 -8.90 12.54 15.60
CA SER A 146 -8.96 11.18 16.18
C SER A 146 -9.24 10.09 15.14
N GLU A 147 -9.53 10.48 13.89
CA GLU A 147 -9.70 9.54 12.77
C GLU A 147 -8.60 9.74 11.73
N ARG A 148 -7.97 8.64 11.32
CA ARG A 148 -6.93 8.60 10.28
C ARG A 148 -7.39 9.26 8.96
N ARG A 149 -8.65 9.06 8.54
CA ARG A 149 -9.19 9.65 7.29
C ARG A 149 -9.08 11.17 7.25
N GLN A 150 -9.12 11.85 8.40
CA GLN A 150 -8.98 13.30 8.45
C GLN A 150 -7.54 13.77 8.22
N LEU A 151 -6.55 12.89 8.39
CA LEU A 151 -5.14 13.14 8.13
C LEU A 151 -4.71 12.79 6.71
N ASP A 152 -5.57 12.10 5.94
CA ASP A 152 -5.27 11.54 4.60
C ASP A 152 -4.81 12.57 3.56
N SER A 153 -5.21 13.84 3.75
CA SER A 153 -4.79 14.96 2.90
C SER A 153 -3.32 15.37 3.10
N PHE A 154 -2.69 15.00 4.22
CA PHE A 154 -1.29 15.34 4.51
C PHE A 154 -0.35 14.27 3.95
N ASP A 155 0.76 14.74 3.38
CA ASP A 155 1.85 13.89 2.90
C ASP A 155 2.96 13.77 3.97
N VAL A 156 3.15 14.85 4.74
CA VAL A 156 4.11 14.94 5.84
C VAL A 156 3.43 15.52 7.07
N ILE A 157 3.72 14.98 8.25
CA ILE A 157 3.36 15.60 9.54
C ILE A 157 4.66 15.83 10.30
N VAL A 158 4.91 17.09 10.67
CA VAL A 158 6.06 17.52 11.46
C VAL A 158 5.60 17.73 12.91
N VAL A 159 6.17 16.97 13.83
CA VAL A 159 6.01 17.17 15.27
C VAL A 159 7.29 17.76 15.81
N ASN A 160 7.24 18.98 16.34
CA ASN A 160 8.42 19.68 16.80
C ASN A 160 8.13 20.49 18.05
N GLY A 161 8.86 20.23 19.14
CA GLY A 161 8.64 20.92 20.42
C GLY A 161 7.18 20.80 20.91
N TYR A 162 6.48 19.71 20.61
CA TYR A 162 5.14 19.43 21.11
C TYR A 162 5.16 18.16 21.95
N ARG A 163 4.43 18.17 23.08
CA ARG A 163 4.33 17.00 23.95
C ARG A 163 3.33 16.00 23.40
N LEU A 164 3.81 14.93 22.76
CA LEU A 164 2.98 13.87 22.19
C LEU A 164 2.07 13.20 23.23
N SER A 165 2.48 13.12 24.49
CA SER A 165 1.66 12.56 25.57
C SER A 165 0.40 13.39 25.89
N ARG A 166 0.19 14.55 25.25
CA ARG A 166 -1.06 15.32 25.34
C ARG A 166 -2.13 14.80 24.38
N LEU A 167 -1.74 14.07 23.33
CA LEU A 167 -2.68 13.38 22.46
C LEU A 167 -3.31 12.21 23.24
N ASP A 168 -4.60 11.99 23.04
CA ASP A 168 -5.25 10.81 23.56
C ASP A 168 -4.89 9.55 22.75
N VAL A 169 -5.40 8.40 23.22
CA VAL A 169 -5.10 7.10 22.60
C VAL A 169 -5.62 7.00 21.16
N GLU A 170 -6.78 7.61 20.86
CA GLU A 170 -7.37 7.56 19.52
C GLU A 170 -6.62 8.48 18.55
N GLN A 171 -6.25 9.69 18.98
CA GLN A 171 -5.41 10.62 18.23
C GLN A 171 -4.02 10.04 17.92
N MET A 172 -3.37 9.44 18.93
CA MET A 172 -2.08 8.78 18.72
C MET A 172 -2.21 7.61 17.75
N ARG A 173 -3.27 6.80 17.87
CA ARG A 173 -3.55 5.70 16.94
C ARG A 173 -3.76 6.21 15.51
N ALA A 174 -4.53 7.28 15.33
CA ALA A 174 -4.78 7.88 14.03
C ALA A 174 -3.47 8.37 13.36
N LEU A 175 -2.58 9.01 14.13
CA LEU A 175 -1.26 9.44 13.66
C LEU A 175 -0.39 8.24 13.22
N MET A 176 -0.32 7.20 14.05
CA MET A 176 0.50 6.01 13.74
C MET A 176 -0.06 5.22 12.56
N GLN A 177 -1.38 5.07 12.46
CA GLN A 177 -2.02 4.45 11.30
C GLN A 177 -1.80 5.26 10.03
N TRP A 178 -1.91 6.59 10.08
CA TRP A 178 -1.64 7.46 8.93
C TRP A 178 -0.19 7.32 8.44
N MET A 179 0.78 7.27 9.34
CA MET A 179 2.18 7.03 8.98
C MET A 179 2.34 5.66 8.33
N ARG A 180 1.85 4.58 8.96
CA ARG A 180 1.96 3.21 8.43
C ARG A 180 1.27 3.05 7.08
N ASP A 181 0.24 3.85 6.78
CA ASP A 181 -0.50 3.85 5.52
C ASP A 181 0.18 4.62 4.37
N GLY A 182 1.31 5.30 4.62
CA GLY A 182 2.07 5.98 3.57
C GLY A 182 2.53 7.39 3.91
N GLY A 183 2.08 7.96 5.04
CA GLY A 183 2.51 9.28 5.52
C GLY A 183 3.95 9.29 6.02
N VAL A 184 4.61 10.44 5.96
CA VAL A 184 5.95 10.64 6.53
C VAL A 184 5.86 11.46 7.81
N LEU A 185 6.19 10.84 8.95
CA LEU A 185 6.25 11.50 10.25
C LEU A 185 7.65 12.03 10.49
N MET A 186 7.79 13.35 10.65
CA MET A 186 9.05 14.01 10.97
C MET A 186 9.05 14.49 12.43
N LEU A 187 10.05 14.11 13.21
CA LEU A 187 10.19 14.49 14.61
C LEU A 187 11.43 15.34 14.83
N GLY A 188 11.24 16.55 15.36
CA GLY A 188 12.34 17.34 15.90
C GLY A 188 12.51 17.04 17.39
N THR A 189 13.75 16.86 17.82
CA THR A 189 14.08 16.46 19.20
C THR A 189 14.68 17.63 19.99
N GLY A 190 16.01 17.79 19.96
CA GLY A 190 16.74 18.78 20.74
C GLY A 190 16.45 18.71 22.24
N GLU A 191 16.47 19.87 22.91
CA GLU A 191 16.17 20.03 24.35
C GLU A 191 14.83 19.37 24.79
N ARG A 192 13.88 19.22 23.86
CA ARG A 192 12.53 18.68 24.13
C ARG A 192 12.32 17.25 23.65
N VAL A 193 13.39 16.46 23.47
CA VAL A 193 13.31 15.03 23.07
C VAL A 193 12.29 14.21 23.87
N ASN A 194 12.22 14.42 25.19
CA ASN A 194 11.27 13.69 26.06
C ASN A 194 9.79 14.00 25.71
N ASP A 195 9.51 15.21 25.22
CA ASP A 195 8.16 15.61 24.81
C ASP A 195 7.79 15.02 23.44
N THR A 196 8.75 14.90 22.51
CA THR A 196 8.49 14.47 21.12
C THR A 196 8.75 12.97 20.89
N LEU A 197 9.96 12.47 21.11
CA LEU A 197 10.33 11.06 20.83
C LEU A 197 10.00 10.13 21.99
N GLY A 198 9.97 10.64 23.23
CA GLY A 198 9.99 9.81 24.44
C GLY A 198 8.89 8.75 24.58
N ILE A 199 7.64 9.03 24.16
CA ILE A 199 6.52 8.08 24.30
C ILE A 199 6.54 6.97 23.25
N ILE A 200 7.15 7.21 22.09
CA ILE A 200 7.21 6.26 20.97
C ILE A 200 8.57 5.57 20.86
N ALA A 201 9.58 6.06 21.59
CA ALA A 201 10.94 5.52 21.59
C ALA A 201 10.99 3.99 21.79
N PRO A 202 10.21 3.37 22.70
CA PRO A 202 10.25 1.91 22.88
C PRO A 202 9.83 1.09 21.66
N GLU A 203 9.04 1.68 20.75
CA GLU A 203 8.59 1.01 19.52
C GLU A 203 9.58 1.18 18.36
N PHE A 204 10.37 2.26 18.37
CA PHE A 204 11.15 2.69 17.21
C PHE A 204 12.65 2.73 17.41
N LEU A 205 13.17 2.70 18.64
CA LEU A 205 14.61 2.75 18.90
C LEU A 205 15.14 1.39 19.36
N ASP A 206 16.38 1.09 18.97
CA ASP A 206 17.11 -0.09 19.46
C ASP A 206 17.63 0.12 20.88
N ASP A 207 17.99 1.37 21.20
CA ASP A 207 18.57 1.78 22.48
C ASP A 207 17.88 3.02 23.07
N ILE A 208 18.18 3.28 24.35
CA ILE A 208 17.73 4.50 25.03
C ILE A 208 18.48 5.70 24.42
N TYR A 209 17.75 6.75 24.04
CA TYR A 209 18.35 8.00 23.56
C TYR A 209 19.08 8.76 24.69
N GLU A 210 20.12 9.50 24.31
CA GLU A 210 20.94 10.25 25.26
C GLU A 210 20.35 11.63 25.61
N SER A 211 20.97 12.30 26.59
CA SER A 211 20.60 13.69 26.89
C SER A 211 21.15 14.63 25.82
N PRO A 212 20.46 15.75 25.51
CA PRO A 212 20.94 16.71 24.52
C PRO A 212 22.33 17.26 24.87
N GLU A 213 23.22 17.30 23.88
CA GLU A 213 24.56 17.88 23.96
C GLU A 213 24.70 19.07 22.99
N GLU A 214 25.21 20.19 23.49
CA GLU A 214 25.45 21.39 22.68
C GLU A 214 26.70 21.19 21.81
N LEU A 215 26.49 21.09 20.50
CA LEU A 215 27.56 20.88 19.52
C LEU A 215 27.54 21.97 18.45
N THR A 216 28.72 22.45 18.08
CA THR A 216 28.88 23.36 16.94
C THR A 216 29.07 22.55 15.67
N LEU A 217 28.09 22.66 14.77
CA LEU A 217 28.06 21.98 13.49
C LEU A 217 28.50 22.90 12.37
N ASN A 218 29.26 22.37 11.43
CA ASN A 218 29.49 23.02 10.16
C ASN A 218 28.42 22.59 9.14
N LEU A 219 27.48 23.48 8.86
CA LEU A 219 26.37 23.20 7.94
C LEU A 219 26.72 23.40 6.46
N SER A 220 27.98 23.66 6.12
CA SER A 220 28.40 23.80 4.71
C SER A 220 28.08 22.56 3.87
N GLU A 221 28.03 21.37 4.48
CA GLU A 221 27.67 20.11 3.81
C GLU A 221 26.17 20.01 3.46
N LEU A 222 25.36 20.90 4.04
CA LEU A 222 23.92 21.01 3.77
C LEU A 222 23.59 22.08 2.72
N GLN A 223 24.62 22.61 2.03
CA GLN A 223 24.50 23.60 0.96
C GLN A 223 24.76 22.99 -0.43
N GLU A 224 24.29 23.66 -1.48
CA GLU A 224 24.76 23.36 -2.84
C GLU A 224 26.21 23.83 -3.02
N ALA A 225 26.98 23.14 -3.87
CA ALA A 225 28.44 23.27 -4.00
C ALA A 225 29.00 24.68 -4.31
N ASP A 226 28.15 25.66 -4.62
CA ASP A 226 28.53 27.04 -4.99
C ASP A 226 28.10 28.12 -3.96
N ALA A 227 27.62 27.74 -2.76
CA ALA A 227 27.24 28.69 -1.71
C ALA A 227 28.46 29.23 -0.92
N PRO A 228 28.53 30.56 -0.63
CA PRO A 228 29.70 31.15 0.01
C PRO A 228 29.70 30.97 1.55
N GLY A 229 30.58 30.09 2.04
CA GLY A 229 31.11 30.10 3.42
C GLY A 229 30.49 29.07 4.38
N ALA A 230 31.34 28.51 5.25
CA ALA A 230 30.91 27.69 6.37
C ALA A 230 30.07 28.52 7.35
N GLU A 231 28.80 28.16 7.52
CA GLU A 231 27.98 28.64 8.62
C GLU A 231 28.04 27.62 9.77
N GLU A 232 28.75 28.01 10.82
CA GLU A 232 28.79 27.27 12.07
C GLU A 232 27.53 27.59 12.88
N LEU A 233 26.80 26.56 13.28
CA LEU A 233 25.62 26.68 14.13
C LEU A 233 25.78 25.78 15.35
N THR A 234 25.63 26.35 16.55
CA THR A 234 25.62 25.59 17.79
C THR A 234 24.19 25.16 18.11
N LEU A 235 23.96 23.86 18.20
CA LEU A 235 22.64 23.26 18.44
C LEU A 235 22.72 22.21 19.57
N PRO A 236 21.65 22.05 20.37
CA PRO A 236 21.49 20.90 21.23
C PRO A 236 21.11 19.67 20.39
N LEU A 237 22.01 18.70 20.29
CA LEU A 237 21.83 17.45 19.53
C LEU A 237 21.54 16.28 20.45
N VAL A 238 20.67 15.39 20.00
CA VAL A 238 20.33 14.15 20.69
C VAL A 238 20.88 12.98 19.91
N HIS A 239 21.67 12.13 20.57
CA HIS A 239 22.10 10.86 20.01
C HIS A 239 21.04 9.77 20.24
N PHE A 240 20.69 9.05 19.18
CA PHE A 240 19.71 7.96 19.22
C PHE A 240 20.00 6.94 18.10
N SER A 241 19.63 5.68 18.33
CA SER A 241 19.67 4.61 17.32
C SER A 241 18.24 4.21 16.93
N LEU A 242 17.86 4.51 15.68
CA LEU A 242 16.54 4.21 15.14
C LEU A 242 16.52 2.80 14.55
N HIS A 243 15.57 1.95 14.97
CA HIS A 243 15.44 0.59 14.49
C HIS A 243 15.18 0.54 12.98
N GLY A 244 16.14 -0.03 12.24
CA GLY A 244 16.15 -0.05 10.77
C GLY A 244 16.39 1.34 10.15
N GLY A 245 17.00 2.25 10.90
CA GLY A 245 17.25 3.63 10.51
C GLY A 245 18.44 3.80 9.58
N THR A 246 18.35 4.81 8.71
CA THR A 246 19.44 5.29 7.85
C THR A 246 19.67 6.77 8.08
N VAL A 247 20.93 7.14 8.28
CA VAL A 247 21.35 8.54 8.36
C VAL A 247 21.22 9.20 6.99
N LEU A 248 20.29 10.15 6.88
CA LEU A 248 20.04 10.92 5.66
C LEU A 248 21.00 12.12 5.54
N PHE A 249 21.32 12.73 6.68
CA PHE A 249 22.17 13.89 6.83
C PHE A 249 23.13 13.69 8.01
N SER A 250 24.39 14.06 7.80
CA SER A 250 25.41 14.11 8.85
C SER A 250 26.22 15.40 8.71
N SER A 251 26.90 15.81 9.78
CA SER A 251 27.88 16.90 9.78
C SER A 251 28.98 16.54 10.76
N ASP A 252 30.25 16.59 10.34
CA ASP A 252 31.42 16.23 11.17
C ASP A 252 31.27 14.84 11.86
N SER A 253 30.73 13.86 11.14
CA SER A 253 30.39 12.50 11.59
C SER A 253 29.18 12.37 12.53
N GLU A 254 28.51 13.46 12.88
CA GLU A 254 27.30 13.42 13.71
C GLU A 254 26.04 13.20 12.86
N PRO A 255 25.19 12.21 13.20
CA PRO A 255 23.93 12.00 12.51
C PRO A 255 22.94 13.12 12.85
N LEU A 256 22.52 13.85 11.82
CA LEU A 256 21.60 14.98 11.97
C LEU A 256 20.14 14.56 11.78
N ILE A 257 19.88 13.71 10.78
CA ILE A 257 18.54 13.21 10.49
C ILE A 257 18.64 11.76 10.08
N THR A 258 17.89 10.91 10.76
CA THR A 258 17.83 9.46 10.52
C THR A 258 16.39 9.08 10.19
N ALA A 259 16.19 8.27 9.14
CA ALA A 259 14.87 7.82 8.74
C ALA A 259 14.78 6.30 8.62
N ALA A 260 13.62 5.74 8.97
CA ALA A 260 13.30 4.32 8.81
C ALA A 260 11.93 4.18 8.14
N ASN A 261 11.79 3.21 7.24
CA ASN A 261 10.48 2.85 6.69
C ASN A 261 9.64 2.16 7.76
N LYS A 262 8.37 2.55 7.90
CA LYS A 262 7.40 1.95 8.83
C LYS A 262 6.08 1.75 8.10
N GLY A 263 5.71 0.50 7.82
CA GLY A 263 4.62 0.19 6.89
C GLY A 263 4.95 0.71 5.49
N LYS A 264 4.01 1.43 4.87
CA LYS A 264 4.22 2.12 3.58
C LYS A 264 4.84 3.52 3.74
N GLY A 265 4.79 4.08 4.94
CA GLY A 265 5.34 5.40 5.24
C GLY A 265 6.75 5.34 5.81
N ALA A 266 7.16 6.45 6.44
CA ALA A 266 8.47 6.57 7.05
C ALA A 266 8.41 7.42 8.32
N LEU A 267 9.29 7.08 9.27
CA LEU A 267 9.59 7.89 10.44
C LEU A 267 10.97 8.52 10.24
N ALA A 268 11.04 9.84 10.23
CA ALA A 268 12.28 10.60 10.16
C ALA A 268 12.47 11.40 11.46
N VAL A 269 13.60 11.19 12.13
CA VAL A 269 13.91 11.83 13.41
C VAL A 269 15.14 12.70 13.20
N ALA A 270 15.05 13.98 13.56
CA ALA A 270 16.17 14.90 13.61
C ALA A 270 16.76 14.93 15.01
N SER A 271 18.09 14.98 15.12
CA SER A 271 18.80 15.12 16.41
C SER A 271 18.65 16.51 17.03
N PHE A 272 18.21 17.50 16.26
CA PHE A 272 17.94 18.87 16.71
C PHE A 272 16.45 19.23 16.68
N ASP A 273 16.08 20.36 17.28
CA ASP A 273 14.75 20.98 17.15
C ASP A 273 14.69 21.79 15.85
N PHE A 274 13.71 21.50 14.98
CA PHE A 274 13.57 22.16 13.67
C PHE A 274 13.41 23.69 13.75
N SER A 275 12.97 24.22 14.88
CA SER A 275 12.84 25.67 15.09
C SER A 275 14.20 26.36 15.27
N ASP A 276 15.22 25.63 15.74
CA ASP A 276 16.55 26.19 16.04
C ASP A 276 17.35 26.44 14.75
N ILE A 277 16.99 25.76 13.66
CA ILE A 277 17.57 25.96 12.32
C ILE A 277 16.76 26.92 11.44
N SER A 278 15.70 27.54 11.97
CA SER A 278 14.77 28.38 11.19
C SER A 278 15.47 29.51 10.44
N SER A 279 16.38 30.23 11.10
CA SER A 279 17.16 31.33 10.49
C SER A 279 18.08 30.85 9.37
N TYR A 280 18.65 29.66 9.51
CA TYR A 280 19.48 29.03 8.49
C TYR A 280 18.63 28.64 7.26
N ALA A 281 17.50 27.97 7.49
CA ALA A 281 16.61 27.50 6.43
C ALA A 281 15.94 28.66 5.65
N GLU A 282 15.62 29.77 6.32
CA GLU A 282 15.11 30.98 5.67
C GLU A 282 16.15 31.65 4.76
N THR A 283 17.43 31.57 5.13
CA THR A 283 18.53 32.13 4.35
C THR A 283 18.87 31.21 3.16
N HIS A 284 18.80 29.90 3.36
CA HIS A 284 19.18 28.87 2.39
C HIS A 284 17.95 28.10 1.89
N SER A 285 17.22 28.63 0.92
CA SER A 285 15.99 28.01 0.41
C SER A 285 16.18 26.59 -0.15
N SER A 286 17.39 26.24 -0.60
CA SER A 286 17.73 24.89 -1.07
C SER A 286 17.80 23.85 0.06
N PHE A 287 18.01 24.27 1.32
CA PHE A 287 18.03 23.37 2.46
C PHE A 287 16.69 22.65 2.62
N THR A 288 15.57 23.39 2.56
CA THR A 288 14.23 22.80 2.68
C THR A 288 13.93 21.82 1.54
N ASP A 289 14.34 22.14 0.31
CA ASP A 289 14.22 21.23 -0.84
C ASP A 289 15.01 19.95 -0.56
N MET A 290 16.28 20.07 -0.20
CA MET A 290 17.15 18.93 0.08
C MET A 290 16.61 18.07 1.22
N LEU A 291 16.16 18.69 2.31
CA LEU A 291 15.56 18.05 3.48
C LEU A 291 14.37 17.18 3.06
N LEU A 292 13.40 17.77 2.37
CA LEU A 292 12.19 17.06 1.97
C LEU A 292 12.48 16.02 0.88
N THR A 293 13.32 16.36 -0.10
CA THR A 293 13.68 15.45 -1.20
C THR A 293 14.38 14.18 -0.68
N LYS A 294 15.35 14.32 0.24
CA LYS A 294 16.03 13.17 0.84
C LYS A 294 15.13 12.38 1.78
N THR A 295 14.25 13.05 2.54
CA THR A 295 13.36 12.39 3.50
C THR A 295 12.24 11.60 2.82
N LEU A 296 11.66 12.15 1.75
CA LEU A 296 10.59 11.47 0.99
C LEU A 296 11.15 10.37 0.08
N GLY A 297 12.32 10.62 -0.53
CA GLY A 297 12.90 9.75 -1.54
C GLY A 297 12.20 9.86 -2.90
N SER A 298 12.86 9.43 -3.96
CA SER A 298 12.35 9.53 -5.35
C SER A 298 11.00 8.82 -5.53
N THR A 299 10.86 7.60 -5.02
CA THR A 299 9.63 6.81 -5.17
C THR A 299 8.39 7.53 -4.63
N ARG A 300 8.47 8.17 -3.46
CA ARG A 300 7.32 8.90 -2.90
C ARG A 300 7.07 10.21 -3.63
N LEU A 301 8.12 10.91 -4.06
CA LEU A 301 8.00 12.13 -4.85
C LEU A 301 7.35 11.86 -6.22
N ASP A 302 7.75 10.78 -6.89
CA ASP A 302 7.19 10.37 -8.17
C ASP A 302 5.71 10.01 -8.05
N ARG A 303 5.34 9.29 -6.98
CA ARG A 303 3.94 8.98 -6.64
C ARG A 303 3.11 10.25 -6.36
N LEU A 304 3.68 11.21 -5.64
CA LEU A 304 2.98 12.48 -5.39
C LEU A 304 2.79 13.29 -6.68
N ALA A 305 3.77 13.26 -7.57
CA ALA A 305 3.68 13.90 -8.88
C ALA A 305 2.62 13.20 -9.76
N SER A 306 2.62 11.87 -9.81
CA SER A 306 1.69 11.07 -10.63
C SER A 306 0.22 11.17 -10.16
N GLU A 307 -0.01 11.23 -8.84
CA GLU A 307 -1.33 11.46 -8.23
C GLU A 307 -1.94 12.79 -8.72
N ALA A 308 -1.14 13.86 -8.73
CA ALA A 308 -1.57 15.17 -9.18
C ALA A 308 -1.93 15.20 -10.69
N TYR A 309 -1.28 14.38 -11.50
CA TYR A 309 -1.60 14.22 -12.93
C TYR A 309 -2.68 13.17 -13.21
N GLY A 310 -3.17 12.46 -12.19
CA GLY A 310 -4.18 11.42 -12.31
C GLY A 310 -3.75 10.21 -13.13
N THR A 311 -2.44 9.98 -13.25
CA THR A 311 -1.86 8.94 -14.12
C THR A 311 -1.64 7.60 -13.41
N GLU A 312 -1.60 7.58 -12.08
CA GLU A 312 -1.39 6.37 -11.28
C GLU A 312 -2.72 5.88 -10.70
N HIS A 313 -3.19 4.70 -11.14
CA HIS A 313 -4.40 4.04 -10.63
C HIS A 313 -4.13 2.53 -10.40
N ASP A 314 -2.90 2.20 -10.00
CA ASP A 314 -2.43 0.83 -9.86
C ASP A 314 -3.25 0.03 -8.85
N GLU A 315 -3.77 0.66 -7.79
CA GLU A 315 -4.57 -0.03 -6.78
C GLU A 315 -5.89 -0.59 -7.35
N TYR A 316 -6.56 0.13 -8.26
CA TYR A 316 -7.79 -0.37 -8.89
C TYR A 316 -7.52 -1.62 -9.73
N TRP A 317 -6.55 -1.55 -10.65
CA TRP A 317 -6.24 -2.65 -11.57
C TRP A 317 -5.72 -3.87 -10.83
N SER A 318 -4.89 -3.62 -9.81
CA SER A 318 -4.36 -4.65 -8.94
C SER A 318 -5.48 -5.31 -8.14
N ALA A 319 -6.34 -4.53 -7.47
CA ALA A 319 -7.48 -5.05 -6.74
C ALA A 319 -8.45 -5.81 -7.64
N GLN A 320 -8.75 -5.28 -8.83
CA GLN A 320 -9.62 -5.92 -9.82
C GLN A 320 -9.14 -7.34 -10.14
N SER A 321 -7.82 -7.53 -10.36
CA SER A 321 -7.24 -8.84 -10.65
C SER A 321 -7.47 -9.87 -9.52
N LEU A 322 -7.58 -9.41 -8.27
CA LEU A 322 -7.84 -10.26 -7.10
C LEU A 322 -9.29 -10.73 -7.04
N ILE A 323 -10.21 -9.79 -7.23
CA ILE A 323 -11.63 -9.94 -6.90
C ILE A 323 -12.53 -10.14 -8.13
N ASP A 324 -12.00 -10.08 -9.35
CA ASP A 324 -12.74 -10.52 -10.55
C ASP A 324 -12.73 -12.03 -10.73
N SER A 325 -11.86 -12.75 -10.03
CA SER A 325 -11.85 -14.21 -10.01
C SER A 325 -13.17 -14.74 -9.45
N GLY A 326 -13.92 -15.47 -10.28
CA GLY A 326 -15.14 -16.16 -9.87
C GLY A 326 -14.80 -17.50 -9.21
N SER A 327 -15.62 -17.97 -8.28
CA SER A 327 -15.30 -19.21 -7.56
C SER A 327 -15.19 -20.44 -8.47
N PRO A 328 -14.13 -21.26 -8.29
CA PRO A 328 -13.95 -22.52 -9.03
C PRO A 328 -15.14 -23.47 -8.87
N GLY A 329 -15.82 -23.44 -7.71
CA GLY A 329 -16.94 -24.32 -7.39
C GLY A 329 -18.22 -24.04 -8.19
N LEU A 330 -18.27 -22.94 -8.95
CA LEU A 330 -19.40 -22.61 -9.84
C LEU A 330 -19.08 -22.77 -11.31
N LEU A 331 -17.89 -23.27 -11.64
CA LEU A 331 -17.56 -23.54 -13.03
C LEU A 331 -18.51 -24.62 -13.57
N PRO A 332 -19.17 -24.37 -14.71
CA PRO A 332 -19.99 -25.38 -15.34
C PRO A 332 -19.10 -26.58 -15.68
N ASN A 333 -19.57 -27.79 -15.35
CA ASN A 333 -18.83 -29.01 -15.65
C ASN A 333 -18.75 -29.20 -17.18
N LEU A 334 -17.66 -28.71 -17.78
CA LEU A 334 -17.43 -28.72 -19.22
C LEU A 334 -17.54 -30.13 -19.81
N GLY A 335 -17.13 -31.15 -19.06
CA GLY A 335 -17.27 -32.56 -19.44
C GLY A 335 -18.74 -32.99 -19.52
N ALA A 336 -19.57 -32.61 -18.55
CA ALA A 336 -21.01 -32.88 -18.55
C ALA A 336 -21.72 -32.15 -19.70
N TYR A 337 -21.43 -30.86 -19.92
CA TYR A 337 -21.97 -30.11 -21.05
C TYR A 337 -21.52 -30.69 -22.39
N GLY A 338 -20.25 -31.06 -22.52
CA GLY A 338 -19.70 -31.73 -23.70
C GLY A 338 -20.35 -33.08 -23.97
N ALA A 339 -20.62 -33.88 -22.92
CA ALA A 339 -21.32 -35.15 -23.03
C ALA A 339 -22.78 -34.96 -23.50
N VAL A 340 -23.49 -33.98 -22.94
CA VAL A 340 -24.86 -33.64 -23.36
C VAL A 340 -24.89 -33.16 -24.82
N LEU A 341 -23.96 -32.30 -25.22
CA LEU A 341 -23.85 -31.80 -26.60
C LEU A 341 -23.47 -32.92 -27.59
N GLY A 342 -22.52 -33.78 -27.24
CA GLY A 342 -22.15 -34.94 -28.04
C GLY A 342 -23.31 -35.92 -28.20
N PHE A 343 -24.04 -36.18 -27.12
CA PHE A 343 -25.25 -37.00 -27.16
C PHE A 343 -26.34 -36.38 -28.02
N TYR A 344 -26.53 -35.05 -27.94
CA TYR A 344 -27.46 -34.32 -28.81
C TYR A 344 -27.12 -34.47 -30.29
N LEU A 345 -25.85 -34.28 -30.69
CA LEU A 345 -25.42 -34.41 -32.08
C LEU A 345 -25.61 -35.83 -32.61
N LEU A 346 -25.31 -36.84 -31.79
CA LEU A 346 -25.58 -38.24 -32.10
C LEU A 346 -27.08 -38.50 -32.28
N CYS A 347 -27.91 -37.98 -31.36
CA CYS A 347 -29.36 -38.10 -31.43
C CYS A 347 -29.94 -37.45 -32.69
N VAL A 348 -29.64 -36.17 -32.96
CA VAL A 348 -30.19 -35.43 -34.10
C VAL A 348 -29.69 -35.94 -35.45
N GLY A 349 -28.42 -36.33 -35.54
CA GLY A 349 -27.82 -36.80 -36.78
C GLY A 349 -28.08 -38.29 -37.04
N PRO A 350 -27.10 -39.17 -36.76
CA PRO A 350 -27.15 -40.56 -37.18
C PRO A 350 -28.30 -41.36 -36.55
N LEU A 351 -28.57 -41.19 -35.26
CA LEU A 351 -29.60 -41.99 -34.57
C LEU A 351 -31.01 -41.66 -35.08
N LEU A 352 -31.37 -40.37 -35.17
CA LEU A 352 -32.68 -39.95 -35.66
C LEU A 352 -32.88 -40.29 -37.14
N TYR A 353 -31.86 -40.09 -37.99
CA TYR A 353 -31.95 -40.45 -39.40
C TYR A 353 -32.12 -41.96 -39.60
N LEU A 354 -31.28 -42.79 -38.96
CA LEU A 354 -31.33 -44.25 -39.12
C LEU A 354 -32.65 -44.84 -38.59
N THR A 355 -33.17 -44.34 -37.47
CA THR A 355 -34.45 -44.79 -36.91
C THR A 355 -35.64 -44.40 -37.79
N LEU A 356 -35.70 -43.15 -38.26
CA LEU A 356 -36.78 -42.70 -39.13
C LEU A 356 -36.76 -43.40 -40.50
N ARG A 357 -35.56 -43.65 -41.05
CA ARG A 357 -35.40 -44.41 -42.29
C ARG A 357 -35.85 -45.87 -42.13
N LYS A 358 -35.51 -46.52 -41.01
CA LYS A 358 -35.92 -47.91 -40.71
C LYS A 358 -37.45 -48.06 -40.60
N HIS A 359 -38.14 -47.02 -40.13
CA HIS A 359 -39.61 -47.02 -39.97
C HIS A 359 -40.36 -46.30 -41.11
N SER A 360 -39.67 -45.85 -42.16
CA SER A 360 -40.24 -45.11 -43.30
C SER A 360 -41.00 -43.83 -42.92
N LEU A 361 -40.57 -43.14 -41.86
CA LEU A 361 -41.19 -41.93 -41.30
C LEU A 361 -40.39 -40.65 -41.59
N GLU A 362 -39.61 -40.63 -42.67
CA GLU A 362 -38.65 -39.57 -43.02
C GLU A 362 -39.29 -38.16 -43.08
N LEU A 363 -40.57 -38.07 -43.45
CA LEU A 363 -41.37 -36.84 -43.47
C LEU A 363 -41.47 -36.13 -42.09
N TYR A 364 -41.35 -36.88 -40.99
CA TYR A 364 -41.45 -36.34 -39.63
C TYR A 364 -40.13 -35.77 -39.09
N TYR A 365 -39.02 -35.95 -39.79
CA TYR A 365 -37.70 -35.46 -39.36
C TYR A 365 -37.73 -33.98 -38.98
N ARG A 366 -38.36 -33.15 -39.82
CA ARG A 366 -38.51 -31.69 -39.60
C ARG A 366 -39.31 -31.32 -38.34
N ARG A 367 -40.18 -32.22 -37.86
CA ARG A 367 -40.99 -32.00 -36.64
C ARG A 367 -40.33 -32.52 -35.38
N ILE A 368 -39.54 -33.59 -35.48
CA ILE A 368 -38.91 -34.24 -34.31
C ILE A 368 -37.67 -33.47 -33.86
N VAL A 369 -36.89 -32.93 -34.79
CA VAL A 369 -35.70 -32.12 -34.48
C VAL A 369 -35.99 -30.98 -33.49
N PRO A 370 -37.00 -30.10 -33.69
CA PRO A 370 -37.28 -29.03 -32.74
C PRO A 370 -37.76 -29.53 -31.38
N VAL A 371 -38.52 -30.64 -31.32
CA VAL A 371 -38.93 -31.27 -30.05
C VAL A 371 -37.71 -31.79 -29.29
N LEU A 372 -36.79 -32.43 -29.98
CA LEU A 372 -35.54 -32.92 -29.39
C LEU A 372 -34.67 -31.75 -28.92
N ALA A 373 -34.57 -30.68 -29.70
CA ALA A 373 -33.86 -29.46 -29.31
C ALA A 373 -34.45 -28.83 -28.04
N LEU A 374 -35.78 -28.72 -27.93
CA LEU A 374 -36.46 -28.24 -26.72
C LEU A 374 -36.19 -29.14 -25.50
N GLY A 375 -36.18 -30.46 -25.70
CA GLY A 375 -35.86 -31.41 -24.63
C GLY A 375 -34.43 -31.25 -24.10
N PHE A 376 -33.46 -31.13 -25.00
CA PHE A 376 -32.07 -30.88 -24.60
C PHE A 376 -31.85 -29.49 -24.01
N ALA A 377 -32.58 -28.47 -24.48
CA ALA A 377 -32.57 -27.15 -23.86
C ALA A 377 -33.08 -27.21 -22.41
N ALA A 378 -34.11 -28.00 -22.12
CA ALA A 378 -34.59 -28.22 -20.75
C ALA A 378 -33.55 -28.96 -19.88
N VAL A 379 -32.82 -29.93 -20.45
CA VAL A 379 -31.72 -30.62 -19.75
C VAL A 379 -30.59 -29.64 -19.43
N ILE A 380 -30.17 -28.81 -20.40
CA ILE A 380 -29.14 -27.77 -20.19
C ILE A 380 -29.60 -26.77 -19.12
N PHE A 381 -30.86 -26.34 -19.18
CA PHE A 381 -31.45 -25.45 -18.19
C PHE A 381 -31.41 -26.05 -16.78
N ALA A 382 -31.81 -27.32 -16.63
CA ALA A 382 -31.72 -28.04 -15.37
C ALA A 382 -30.27 -28.19 -14.89
N LEU A 383 -29.33 -28.51 -15.78
CA LEU A 383 -27.90 -28.62 -15.46
C LEU A 383 -27.32 -27.28 -14.98
N SER A 384 -27.77 -26.16 -15.57
CA SER A 384 -27.31 -24.81 -15.23
C SER A 384 -27.87 -24.25 -13.93
N SER A 385 -28.91 -24.86 -13.35
CA SER A 385 -29.53 -24.38 -12.12
C SER A 385 -28.55 -24.33 -10.94
N ALA A 386 -27.65 -25.32 -10.84
CA ALA A 386 -26.65 -25.39 -9.78
C ALA A 386 -25.56 -24.30 -9.88
N THR A 387 -25.33 -23.75 -11.08
CA THR A 387 -24.32 -22.72 -11.35
C THR A 387 -24.91 -21.32 -11.49
N ARG A 388 -26.23 -21.17 -11.29
CA ARG A 388 -26.93 -19.89 -11.48
C ARG A 388 -26.78 -19.00 -10.24
N PHE A 389 -26.58 -17.69 -10.48
CA PHE A 389 -26.70 -16.66 -9.45
C PHE A 389 -28.16 -16.20 -9.42
N GLU A 390 -28.85 -16.42 -8.30
CA GLU A 390 -30.25 -16.03 -8.09
C GLU A 390 -30.41 -14.72 -7.32
N ASP A 391 -29.37 -14.30 -6.60
CA ASP A 391 -29.31 -13.07 -5.82
C ASP A 391 -27.98 -12.34 -6.08
N SER A 392 -27.85 -11.14 -5.52
CA SER A 392 -26.57 -10.43 -5.45
C SER A 392 -25.53 -11.29 -4.75
N PHE A 393 -24.28 -11.12 -5.18
CA PHE A 393 -23.15 -11.87 -4.66
C PHE A 393 -21.92 -10.97 -4.66
N TYR A 394 -20.91 -11.36 -3.89
CA TYR A 394 -19.68 -10.61 -3.84
C TYR A 394 -18.46 -11.50 -3.85
N SER A 395 -17.37 -10.94 -4.35
CA SER A 395 -16.04 -11.49 -4.16
C SER A 395 -15.22 -10.58 -3.27
N TYR A 396 -14.33 -11.15 -2.47
CA TYR A 396 -13.49 -10.38 -1.57
C TYR A 396 -12.06 -10.93 -1.48
N ALA A 397 -11.10 -10.03 -1.23
CA ALA A 397 -9.75 -10.36 -0.82
C ALA A 397 -9.44 -9.57 0.44
N ARG A 398 -9.20 -10.26 1.56
CA ARG A 398 -8.97 -9.64 2.87
C ARG A 398 -7.52 -9.84 3.30
N ILE A 399 -6.87 -8.76 3.73
CA ILE A 399 -5.58 -8.75 4.40
C ILE A 399 -5.85 -8.41 5.88
N CYS A 400 -5.50 -9.33 6.78
CA CYS A 400 -5.57 -9.15 8.22
C CYS A 400 -4.15 -9.02 8.77
N GLU A 401 -3.75 -7.81 9.10
CA GLU A 401 -2.45 -7.50 9.72
C GLU A 401 -2.62 -7.43 11.24
N ALA A 402 -2.08 -8.42 11.94
CA ALA A 402 -2.13 -8.54 13.38
C ALA A 402 -0.75 -8.18 13.98
N GLY A 403 -0.68 -7.05 14.67
CA GLY A 403 0.45 -6.65 15.51
C GLY A 403 0.14 -6.87 16.99
N GLU A 404 1.07 -6.50 17.89
CA GLU A 404 0.92 -6.71 19.33
C GLU A 404 -0.29 -6.00 19.93
N ASP A 405 -0.49 -4.72 19.59
CA ASP A 405 -1.55 -3.88 20.18
C ASP A 405 -2.81 -3.79 19.34
N ALA A 406 -2.74 -4.06 18.04
CA ALA A 406 -3.84 -3.81 17.10
C ALA A 406 -3.91 -4.84 15.97
N VAL A 407 -5.13 -5.07 15.51
CA VAL A 407 -5.43 -5.88 14.32
C VAL A 407 -6.12 -4.98 13.31
N ASN A 408 -5.48 -4.81 12.16
CA ASN A 408 -5.96 -4.00 11.06
C ASN A 408 -6.38 -4.90 9.90
N ASP A 409 -7.59 -4.69 9.42
CA ASP A 409 -8.19 -5.43 8.31
C ASP A 409 -8.37 -4.51 7.12
N THR A 410 -7.85 -4.91 5.96
CA THR A 410 -8.13 -4.28 4.67
C THR A 410 -8.82 -5.30 3.76
N SER A 411 -10.06 -5.03 3.35
CA SER A 411 -10.84 -5.89 2.47
C SER A 411 -11.14 -5.18 1.15
N TYR A 412 -10.74 -5.80 0.05
CA TYR A 412 -11.17 -5.43 -1.29
C TYR A 412 -12.44 -6.21 -1.62
N LEU A 413 -13.47 -5.52 -2.09
CA LEU A 413 -14.80 -6.07 -2.32
C LEU A 413 -15.25 -5.77 -3.75
N ASN A 414 -15.85 -6.76 -4.42
CA ASN A 414 -16.54 -6.60 -5.70
C ASN A 414 -17.99 -7.04 -5.56
N LEU A 415 -18.91 -6.08 -5.59
CA LEU A 415 -20.34 -6.31 -5.52
C LEU A 415 -20.94 -6.44 -6.93
N ARG A 416 -21.73 -7.49 -7.14
CA ARG A 416 -22.39 -7.78 -8.42
C ARG A 416 -23.83 -8.22 -8.22
N ASN A 417 -24.70 -7.78 -9.12
CA ASN A 417 -26.09 -8.23 -9.18
C ASN A 417 -26.37 -8.88 -10.55
N PRO A 418 -26.87 -10.13 -10.63
CA PRO A 418 -27.26 -10.76 -11.90
C PRO A 418 -28.43 -10.06 -12.62
N TYR A 419 -29.10 -9.10 -11.98
CA TYR A 419 -30.22 -8.34 -12.53
C TYR A 419 -29.94 -6.84 -12.60
N SER A 420 -30.65 -6.13 -13.47
CA SER A 420 -30.60 -4.66 -13.62
C SER A 420 -31.48 -3.94 -12.59
N SER A 421 -31.44 -4.38 -11.33
CA SER A 421 -32.21 -3.80 -10.23
C SER A 421 -31.29 -3.28 -9.15
N SER A 422 -31.74 -2.26 -8.42
CA SER A 422 -31.05 -1.80 -7.22
C SER A 422 -30.94 -2.92 -6.19
N TYR A 423 -29.84 -2.92 -5.45
CA TYR A 423 -29.60 -3.84 -4.35
C TYR A 423 -28.87 -3.12 -3.21
N SER A 424 -29.08 -3.57 -1.98
CA SER A 424 -28.41 -3.06 -0.79
C SER A 424 -27.61 -4.17 -0.11
N VAL A 425 -26.49 -3.80 0.48
CA VAL A 425 -25.71 -4.66 1.39
C VAL A 425 -25.39 -3.95 2.69
N GLN A 426 -25.35 -4.69 3.79
CA GLN A 426 -24.95 -4.21 5.11
C GLN A 426 -23.46 -4.46 5.33
N ILE A 427 -22.74 -3.39 5.65
CA ILE A 427 -21.31 -3.42 5.96
C ILE A 427 -21.12 -3.16 7.45
N ARG A 428 -20.08 -3.77 8.02
CA ARG A 428 -19.71 -3.61 9.42
C ARG A 428 -19.43 -2.15 9.77
N ASP A 429 -19.91 -1.74 10.95
CA ASP A 429 -19.65 -0.42 11.50
C ASP A 429 -18.21 -0.21 11.98
N GLY A 430 -17.80 1.05 12.07
CA GLY A 430 -16.42 1.45 12.36
C GLY A 430 -15.43 1.13 11.26
N SER A 431 -15.91 0.67 10.10
CA SER A 431 -15.07 0.45 8.93
C SER A 431 -15.06 1.67 8.01
N GLU A 432 -13.90 2.03 7.48
CA GLU A 432 -13.73 3.04 6.46
C GLU A 432 -14.07 2.41 5.10
N LEU A 433 -15.08 2.95 4.42
CA LEU A 433 -15.50 2.50 3.10
C LEU A 433 -15.08 3.55 2.07
N SER A 434 -14.25 3.15 1.12
CA SER A 434 -13.82 4.01 0.01
C SER A 434 -14.09 3.30 -1.32
N PRO A 435 -14.66 3.99 -2.32
CA PRO A 435 -14.85 3.43 -3.65
C PRO A 435 -13.50 3.23 -4.35
N LEU A 436 -13.35 2.14 -5.10
CA LEU A 436 -12.21 1.90 -5.96
C LEU A 436 -12.63 2.12 -7.41
N THR A 437 -12.16 3.21 -8.01
CA THR A 437 -12.61 3.64 -9.34
C THR A 437 -11.48 3.68 -10.36
N THR A 438 -11.81 3.41 -11.63
CA THR A 438 -10.88 3.54 -12.77
C THR A 438 -10.53 5.00 -13.07
N ALA A 439 -9.48 5.20 -13.86
CA ALA A 439 -9.04 6.51 -14.33
C ALA A 439 -10.13 7.33 -15.06
N LEU A 440 -9.93 8.66 -15.00
CA LEU A 440 -10.74 9.72 -15.59
C LEU A 440 -11.31 9.40 -16.97
N ASN A 441 -12.61 9.12 -17.03
CA ASN A 441 -13.37 9.35 -18.25
C ASN A 441 -13.51 10.88 -18.42
N GLN A 442 -12.88 11.45 -19.46
CA GLN A 442 -12.91 12.89 -19.83
C GLN A 442 -14.32 13.49 -20.10
N LYS A 443 -15.42 12.82 -19.73
CA LYS A 443 -16.74 13.45 -19.73
C LYS A 443 -16.75 14.50 -18.63
N GLN A 444 -17.09 15.74 -18.97
CA GLN A 444 -17.22 16.86 -18.05
C GLN A 444 -17.96 16.44 -16.77
N LEU A 445 -17.19 16.30 -15.69
CA LEU A 445 -17.63 15.92 -14.35
C LEU A 445 -18.35 17.10 -13.70
N ARG A 446 -19.51 17.50 -14.24
CA ARG A 446 -20.40 18.42 -13.53
C ARG A 446 -21.36 17.59 -12.67
N ALA A 447 -21.38 17.88 -11.37
CA ALA A 447 -22.48 17.46 -10.52
C ALA A 447 -23.70 18.32 -10.89
N GLU A 448 -24.52 17.84 -11.82
CA GLU A 448 -25.90 18.35 -11.94
C GLU A 448 -26.76 17.48 -11.00
N GLY A 449 -27.54 18.12 -10.13
CA GLY A 449 -28.39 17.42 -9.16
C GLY A 449 -29.25 16.35 -9.84
N GLY A 450 -28.98 15.09 -9.53
CA GLY A 450 -29.61 13.91 -10.11
C GLY A 450 -29.61 12.75 -9.10
N GLU A 451 -30.30 11.65 -9.42
CA GLU A 451 -30.29 10.43 -8.60
C GLU A 451 -28.86 9.87 -8.50
N ALA A 452 -28.45 9.49 -7.29
CA ALA A 452 -27.14 8.89 -7.06
C ALA A 452 -27.08 7.46 -7.58
N ASP A 453 -25.95 7.10 -8.20
CA ASP A 453 -25.69 5.74 -8.69
C ASP A 453 -25.36 4.80 -7.51
N VAL A 454 -24.65 5.32 -6.51
CA VAL A 454 -24.28 4.62 -5.28
C VAL A 454 -24.67 5.46 -4.08
N ILE A 455 -25.29 4.84 -3.08
CA ILE A 455 -25.72 5.48 -1.84
C ILE A 455 -25.06 4.75 -0.67
N ILE A 456 -24.36 5.49 0.17
CA ILE A 456 -23.72 5.01 1.40
C ILE A 456 -24.44 5.69 2.55
N ARG A 457 -25.28 4.95 3.27
CA ARG A 457 -26.06 5.45 4.40
C ARG A 457 -25.45 4.99 5.71
N GLU A 458 -25.07 5.94 6.55
CA GLU A 458 -24.63 5.69 7.92
C GLU A 458 -25.84 5.39 8.82
N GLN A 459 -25.90 4.20 9.43
CA GLN A 459 -26.97 3.77 10.34
C GLN A 459 -26.47 3.47 11.75
N GLY A 460 -25.67 4.36 12.33
CA GLY A 460 -25.22 4.25 13.72
C GLY A 460 -24.24 3.10 13.97
N LYS A 461 -24.73 1.84 13.99
CA LYS A 461 -23.94 0.60 14.17
C LYS A 461 -23.84 -0.29 12.93
N SER A 462 -24.25 0.20 11.77
CA SER A 462 -23.95 -0.42 10.47
C SER A 462 -23.97 0.63 9.37
N ARG A 463 -23.40 0.29 8.21
CA ARG A 463 -23.52 1.06 6.98
C ARG A 463 -24.34 0.28 5.98
N GLU A 464 -25.32 0.94 5.38
CA GLU A 464 -26.05 0.39 4.24
C GLU A 464 -25.45 0.95 2.96
N LEU A 465 -24.94 0.08 2.10
CA LEU A 465 -24.46 0.41 0.77
C LEU A 465 -25.50 -0.03 -0.25
N THR A 466 -26.12 0.92 -0.93
CA THR A 466 -27.08 0.68 -2.01
C THR A 466 -26.46 1.04 -3.35
N VAL A 467 -26.55 0.12 -4.31
CA VAL A 467 -26.11 0.34 -5.68
C VAL A 467 -27.32 0.34 -6.60
N ASN A 468 -27.53 1.44 -7.30
CA ASN A 468 -28.57 1.60 -8.31
C ASN A 468 -28.07 1.10 -9.66
N SER A 469 -27.86 -0.21 -9.78
CA SER A 469 -27.36 -0.79 -11.03
C SER A 469 -28.42 -0.86 -12.12
N THR A 470 -28.11 -0.32 -13.29
CA THR A 470 -28.92 -0.46 -14.52
C THR A 470 -28.44 -1.61 -15.41
N GLU A 471 -27.31 -2.26 -15.08
CA GLU A 471 -26.67 -3.29 -15.90
C GLU A 471 -26.44 -4.59 -15.10
N PRO A 472 -26.85 -5.76 -15.64
CA PRO A 472 -26.56 -7.06 -15.04
C PRO A 472 -25.05 -7.34 -14.93
N PHE A 473 -24.63 -7.93 -13.82
CA PHE A 473 -23.25 -8.34 -13.49
C PHE A 473 -22.21 -7.23 -13.48
N ARG A 474 -22.62 -5.96 -13.52
CA ARG A 474 -21.70 -4.84 -13.40
C ARG A 474 -20.97 -4.87 -12.05
N SER A 475 -19.64 -4.85 -12.11
CA SER A 475 -18.77 -4.82 -10.93
C SER A 475 -18.78 -3.45 -10.29
N HIS A 476 -18.89 -3.42 -8.95
CA HIS A 476 -18.69 -2.22 -8.14
C HIS A 476 -17.65 -2.54 -7.07
N PHE A 477 -16.52 -1.85 -7.13
CA PHE A 477 -15.36 -2.17 -6.32
C PHE A 477 -15.23 -1.22 -5.14
N PHE A 478 -14.99 -1.79 -3.96
CA PHE A 478 -14.86 -1.04 -2.72
C PHE A 478 -13.66 -1.52 -1.92
N LYS A 479 -13.03 -0.60 -1.20
CA LYS A 479 -12.03 -0.88 -0.17
C LYS A 479 -12.66 -0.62 1.18
N ILE A 480 -12.56 -1.60 2.07
CA ILE A 480 -13.04 -1.52 3.44
C ILE A 480 -11.85 -1.65 4.37
N ARG A 481 -11.63 -0.69 5.25
CA ARG A 481 -10.60 -0.75 6.29
C ARG A 481 -11.23 -0.76 7.67
N SER A 482 -10.71 -1.56 8.58
CA SER A 482 -11.13 -1.52 9.98
C SER A 482 -9.98 -1.88 10.90
N GLY A 483 -9.88 -1.21 12.05
CA GLY A 483 -8.89 -1.52 13.07
C GLY A 483 -9.56 -1.83 14.41
N ARG A 484 -8.98 -2.74 15.17
CA ARG A 484 -9.38 -2.99 16.57
C ARG A 484 -8.16 -3.23 17.44
N ALA A 485 -8.30 -3.00 18.74
CA ALA A 485 -7.27 -3.39 19.70
C ALA A 485 -7.12 -4.92 19.74
N ASN A 486 -5.88 -5.40 19.80
CA ASN A 486 -5.55 -6.82 19.86
C ASN A 486 -5.55 -7.34 21.31
N GLN A 487 -6.72 -7.40 21.93
CA GLN A 487 -6.84 -7.85 23.32
C GLN A 487 -6.61 -9.36 23.50
N GLU A 488 -6.74 -10.13 22.42
CA GLU A 488 -6.66 -11.59 22.43
C GLU A 488 -5.25 -12.10 22.08
N GLY A 489 -4.33 -11.21 21.68
CA GLY A 489 -2.98 -11.58 21.28
C GLY A 489 -2.95 -12.45 20.01
N ILE A 490 -3.90 -12.25 19.09
CA ILE A 490 -3.94 -12.99 17.83
C ILE A 490 -2.84 -12.49 16.88
N GLY A 491 -2.26 -13.37 16.08
CA GLY A 491 -1.15 -13.02 15.19
C GLY A 491 -0.11 -14.13 15.11
N PHE A 492 0.99 -13.86 14.42
CA PHE A 492 2.22 -14.64 14.59
C PHE A 492 3.14 -13.96 15.60
N SER A 493 3.83 -14.76 16.39
CA SER A 493 4.89 -14.28 17.27
C SER A 493 6.16 -15.09 17.05
N GLY A 494 7.30 -14.50 17.40
CA GLY A 494 8.61 -15.13 17.27
C GLY A 494 9.73 -14.11 17.34
N GLU A 495 10.93 -14.60 17.60
CA GLU A 495 12.17 -13.84 17.48
C GLU A 495 13.03 -14.54 16.43
N LEU A 496 13.52 -13.77 15.45
CA LEU A 496 14.40 -14.27 14.41
C LEU A 496 15.78 -13.64 14.55
N SER A 497 16.82 -14.43 14.33
CA SER A 497 18.17 -13.92 14.10
C SER A 497 18.63 -14.33 12.70
N VAL A 498 19.00 -13.34 11.89
CA VAL A 498 19.41 -13.51 10.49
C VAL A 498 20.79 -12.92 10.30
N PHE A 499 21.74 -13.74 9.85
CA PHE A 499 23.10 -13.27 9.54
C PHE A 499 23.58 -13.94 8.25
N GLY A 500 23.67 -13.18 7.16
CA GLY A 500 23.84 -13.73 5.82
C GLY A 500 22.71 -14.70 5.46
N ASP A 501 23.04 -15.97 5.27
CA ASP A 501 22.09 -17.03 4.93
C ASP A 501 21.67 -17.88 6.14
N ASP A 502 22.29 -17.65 7.31
CA ASP A 502 21.94 -18.35 8.53
C ASP A 502 20.76 -17.65 9.19
N CYS A 503 19.58 -18.28 9.13
CA CYS A 503 18.39 -17.85 9.86
C CYS A 503 18.06 -18.82 11.01
N THR A 504 17.88 -18.26 12.21
CA THR A 504 17.53 -19.02 13.41
C THR A 504 16.36 -18.39 14.16
N GLY A 505 15.59 -19.21 14.86
CA GLY A 505 14.42 -18.76 15.62
C GLY A 505 13.21 -19.68 15.45
N GLU A 506 12.10 -19.27 16.05
CA GLU A 506 10.84 -20.01 16.04
C GLU A 506 9.68 -19.06 15.76
N VAL A 507 8.74 -19.51 14.94
CA VAL A 507 7.51 -18.77 14.61
C VAL A 507 6.32 -19.55 15.11
N THR A 508 5.43 -18.90 15.86
CA THR A 508 4.23 -19.50 16.46
C THR A 508 2.97 -18.88 15.88
N ASN A 509 1.98 -19.72 15.56
CA ASN A 509 0.65 -19.28 15.10
C ASN A 509 -0.31 -19.09 16.28
N HIS A 510 -0.69 -17.85 16.60
CA HIS A 510 -1.72 -17.52 17.60
C HIS A 510 -3.08 -17.17 16.98
N PHE A 511 -3.28 -17.33 15.68
CA PHE A 511 -4.63 -17.23 15.10
C PHE A 511 -5.51 -18.38 15.60
N PRO A 512 -6.83 -18.15 15.83
CA PRO A 512 -7.78 -19.16 16.32
C PRO A 512 -8.20 -20.17 15.24
N PHE A 513 -7.33 -20.39 14.25
CA PHE A 513 -7.56 -21.28 13.12
C PHE A 513 -6.23 -21.74 12.52
N ALA A 514 -6.29 -22.84 11.76
CA ALA A 514 -5.16 -23.29 10.96
C ALA A 514 -4.92 -22.36 9.76
N VAL A 515 -3.66 -22.23 9.39
CA VAL A 515 -3.19 -21.46 8.23
C VAL A 515 -2.43 -22.37 7.27
N SER A 516 -2.36 -21.99 6.00
CA SER A 516 -1.60 -22.69 4.96
C SER A 516 -0.74 -21.73 4.13
N ASN A 517 0.25 -22.29 3.44
CA ASN A 517 1.24 -21.54 2.67
C ASN A 517 1.94 -20.46 3.51
N ALA A 518 2.16 -20.73 4.80
CA ALA A 518 2.86 -19.83 5.70
C ALA A 518 4.32 -19.65 5.25
N ALA A 519 4.83 -18.43 5.29
CA ALA A 519 6.21 -18.10 4.96
C ALA A 519 6.71 -16.90 5.77
N VAL A 520 8.01 -16.92 6.09
CA VAL A 520 8.75 -15.74 6.55
C VAL A 520 9.24 -14.98 5.32
N VAL A 521 8.93 -13.70 5.24
CA VAL A 521 9.39 -12.79 4.18
C VAL A 521 10.35 -11.79 4.81
N LEU A 522 11.61 -11.87 4.38
CA LEU A 522 12.67 -10.92 4.65
C LEU A 522 12.91 -10.08 3.40
N TYR A 523 13.62 -8.96 3.51
CA TYR A 523 13.96 -8.16 2.32
C TYR A 523 14.88 -8.97 1.40
N GLY A 524 14.35 -9.41 0.25
CA GLY A 524 15.07 -10.22 -0.73
C GLY A 524 15.22 -11.72 -0.43
N LYS A 525 14.69 -12.19 0.70
CA LYS A 525 14.81 -13.59 1.13
C LYS A 525 13.46 -14.12 1.62
N ILE A 526 13.18 -15.40 1.39
CA ILE A 526 11.97 -16.05 1.93
C ILE A 526 12.29 -17.39 2.57
N ILE A 527 11.48 -17.77 3.56
CA ILE A 527 11.56 -19.08 4.21
C ILE A 527 10.16 -19.70 4.28
N PRO A 528 9.84 -20.68 3.41
CA PRO A 528 8.56 -21.37 3.44
C PRO A 528 8.40 -22.22 4.71
N LEU A 529 7.33 -21.97 5.46
CA LEU A 529 6.98 -22.73 6.67
C LEU A 529 5.94 -23.84 6.38
N GLY A 530 5.04 -23.60 5.42
CA GLY A 530 3.99 -24.55 5.02
C GLY A 530 2.68 -24.36 5.78
N SER A 531 2.00 -25.43 6.17
CA SER A 531 0.77 -25.33 6.97
C SER A 531 1.07 -25.34 8.46
N MET A 532 0.35 -24.52 9.22
CA MET A 532 0.44 -24.44 10.68
C MET A 532 -0.94 -24.55 11.31
N LYS A 533 -1.09 -25.39 12.33
CA LYS A 533 -2.29 -25.46 13.17
C LYS A 533 -2.35 -24.27 14.13
N GLU A 534 -3.50 -24.07 14.75
CA GLU A 534 -3.64 -23.16 15.88
C GLU A 534 -2.67 -23.57 17.00
N GLY A 535 -1.86 -22.62 17.47
CA GLY A 535 -0.85 -22.81 18.51
C GLY A 535 0.38 -23.62 18.10
N GLU A 536 0.55 -23.94 16.81
CA GLU A 536 1.74 -24.65 16.32
C GLU A 536 2.92 -23.69 16.18
N SER A 537 4.10 -24.16 16.58
CA SER A 537 5.38 -23.45 16.45
C SER A 537 6.31 -24.21 15.51
N ILE A 538 6.97 -23.49 14.61
CA ILE A 538 7.91 -24.04 13.63
C ILE A 538 9.29 -23.42 13.86
N ASN A 539 10.29 -24.27 14.02
CA ASN A 539 11.69 -23.87 14.03
C ASN A 539 12.15 -23.52 12.61
N VAL A 540 12.59 -22.28 12.42
CA VAL A 540 13.00 -21.74 11.12
C VAL A 540 14.37 -22.27 10.69
N SER A 541 15.23 -22.66 11.63
CA SER A 541 16.56 -23.24 11.34
C SER A 541 16.51 -24.58 10.60
N GLU A 542 15.38 -25.28 10.63
CA GLU A 542 15.18 -26.54 9.91
C GLU A 542 14.60 -26.33 8.50
N ARG A 543 14.45 -25.07 8.07
CA ARG A 543 13.88 -24.68 6.78
C ARG A 543 14.94 -24.08 5.86
N THR A 544 14.69 -24.19 4.56
CA THR A 544 15.57 -23.62 3.54
C THR A 544 15.24 -22.15 3.34
N LEU A 545 16.26 -21.30 3.42
CA LEU A 545 16.19 -19.91 2.99
C LEU A 545 16.40 -19.83 1.48
N TYR A 546 15.59 -19.03 0.80
CA TYR A 546 15.68 -18.80 -0.63
C TYR A 546 15.89 -17.31 -0.94
N HIS A 547 16.77 -17.00 -1.88
CA HIS A 547 16.94 -15.65 -2.40
C HIS A 547 15.93 -15.39 -3.51
N ILE A 548 15.14 -14.31 -3.37
CA ILE A 548 14.04 -14.01 -4.29
C ILE A 548 14.31 -12.74 -5.12
N PRO A 549 13.84 -12.68 -6.38
CA PRO A 549 13.82 -11.45 -7.14
C PRO A 549 12.71 -10.51 -6.64
N LEU A 550 13.00 -9.23 -6.45
CA LEU A 550 11.98 -8.23 -6.08
C LEU A 550 11.13 -7.76 -7.27
N ASN A 551 11.65 -7.88 -8.49
CA ASN A 551 10.97 -7.43 -9.71
C ASN A 551 9.96 -8.45 -10.30
N ASP A 552 9.79 -9.62 -9.67
CA ASP A 552 8.86 -10.65 -10.12
C ASP A 552 8.18 -11.35 -8.93
N SER A 553 7.31 -10.59 -8.27
CA SER A 553 6.47 -11.08 -7.19
C SER A 553 5.54 -12.22 -7.63
N ALA A 554 5.16 -12.27 -8.92
CA ALA A 554 4.29 -13.30 -9.47
C ALA A 554 4.93 -14.69 -9.39
N THR A 555 6.22 -14.80 -9.74
CA THR A 555 6.96 -16.06 -9.67
C THR A 555 7.17 -16.51 -8.24
N VAL A 556 7.55 -15.59 -7.35
CA VAL A 556 7.70 -15.85 -5.92
C VAL A 556 6.38 -16.35 -5.31
N ALA A 557 5.27 -15.70 -5.65
CA ALA A 557 3.94 -16.07 -5.19
C ALA A 557 3.47 -17.43 -5.74
N ALA A 558 3.77 -17.73 -7.00
CA ALA A 558 3.46 -19.01 -7.63
C ALA A 558 4.23 -20.17 -6.98
N PHE A 559 5.49 -19.94 -6.60
CA PHE A 559 6.30 -20.86 -5.80
C PHE A 559 5.67 -21.10 -4.43
N LEU A 560 5.36 -20.05 -3.67
CA LEU A 560 4.76 -20.18 -2.33
C LEU A 560 3.37 -20.84 -2.33
N SER A 561 2.59 -20.61 -3.38
CA SER A 561 1.23 -21.16 -3.51
C SER A 561 1.19 -22.58 -4.07
N GLY A 562 2.32 -23.13 -4.52
CA GLY A 562 2.40 -24.47 -5.10
C GLY A 562 1.71 -24.60 -6.46
N VAL A 563 1.66 -23.52 -7.27
CA VAL A 563 1.01 -23.53 -8.60
C VAL A 563 1.61 -24.60 -9.51
N TYR A 564 2.91 -24.86 -9.35
CA TYR A 564 3.68 -25.80 -10.16
C TYR A 564 3.81 -27.20 -9.56
N ASP A 565 3.26 -27.46 -8.36
CA ASP A 565 3.41 -28.73 -7.63
C ASP A 565 2.57 -29.89 -8.20
N GLY A 566 1.92 -29.68 -9.35
CA GLY A 566 1.12 -30.71 -10.01
C GLY A 566 -0.17 -31.04 -9.25
N ALA A 567 -0.93 -30.00 -8.87
CA ALA A 567 -2.16 -30.12 -8.08
C ALA A 567 -3.11 -31.24 -8.54
N ALA A 568 -3.70 -31.96 -7.57
CA ALA A 568 -4.58 -33.11 -7.77
C ALA A 568 -6.00 -32.72 -8.25
N GLY A 569 -6.09 -32.05 -9.41
CA GLY A 569 -7.36 -31.66 -10.03
C GLY A 569 -7.42 -30.18 -10.42
N GLN A 570 -8.41 -29.84 -11.25
CA GLN A 570 -8.59 -28.48 -11.78
C GLN A 570 -8.89 -27.45 -10.67
N ASP A 571 -9.68 -27.82 -9.67
CA ASP A 571 -10.09 -26.90 -8.58
C ASP A 571 -8.92 -26.53 -7.67
N ALA A 572 -8.07 -27.51 -7.31
CA ALA A 572 -6.89 -27.26 -6.49
C ALA A 572 -5.88 -26.38 -7.23
N ARG A 573 -5.72 -26.56 -8.54
CA ARG A 573 -4.87 -25.71 -9.38
C ARG A 573 -5.40 -24.28 -9.46
N LEU A 574 -6.71 -24.10 -9.60
CA LEU A 574 -7.33 -22.77 -9.62
C LEU A 574 -7.17 -22.06 -8.27
N ARG A 575 -7.40 -22.76 -7.16
CA ARG A 575 -7.18 -22.19 -5.82
C ARG A 575 -5.73 -21.78 -5.56
N ALA A 576 -4.76 -22.58 -6.03
CA ALA A 576 -3.34 -22.21 -5.98
C ALA A 576 -3.04 -20.97 -6.82
N LEU A 577 -3.66 -20.83 -8.00
CA LEU A 577 -3.50 -19.65 -8.85
C LEU A 577 -4.12 -18.39 -8.23
N GLU A 578 -5.31 -18.49 -7.63
CA GLU A 578 -5.93 -17.37 -6.93
C GLU A 578 -5.09 -16.90 -5.73
N ARG A 579 -4.54 -17.86 -4.95
CA ARG A 579 -3.57 -17.58 -3.87
C ARG A 579 -2.31 -16.92 -4.40
N ALA A 580 -1.78 -17.39 -5.53
CA ALA A 580 -0.60 -16.80 -6.15
C ALA A 580 -0.86 -15.36 -6.62
N ASN A 581 -2.00 -15.08 -7.25
CA ASN A 581 -2.35 -13.72 -7.65
C ASN A 581 -2.46 -12.78 -6.43
N PHE A 582 -3.07 -13.25 -5.34
CA PHE A 582 -3.18 -12.43 -4.12
C PHE A 582 -1.84 -12.23 -3.42
N LEU A 583 -1.01 -13.26 -3.33
CA LEU A 583 0.35 -13.11 -2.82
C LEU A 583 1.19 -12.19 -3.70
N ALA A 584 1.08 -12.27 -5.02
CA ALA A 584 1.83 -11.42 -5.95
C ALA A 584 1.50 -9.95 -5.73
N PHE A 585 0.20 -9.64 -5.58
CA PHE A 585 -0.28 -8.30 -5.22
C PHE A 585 0.27 -7.83 -3.88
N TYR A 586 0.13 -8.65 -2.83
CA TYR A 586 0.58 -8.28 -1.49
C TYR A 586 2.09 -8.05 -1.45
N LEU A 587 2.88 -8.92 -2.10
CA LEU A 587 4.33 -8.77 -2.19
C LEU A 587 4.71 -7.53 -2.99
N SER A 588 4.11 -7.28 -4.15
CA SER A 588 4.39 -6.07 -4.94
C SER A 588 4.07 -4.77 -4.22
N ASP A 589 3.18 -4.80 -3.23
CA ASP A 589 2.81 -3.63 -2.42
C ASP A 589 3.70 -3.49 -1.16
N THR A 590 4.18 -4.59 -0.58
CA THR A 590 4.88 -4.60 0.72
C THR A 590 6.39 -4.75 0.63
N THR A 591 6.96 -5.22 -0.48
CA THR A 591 8.41 -5.46 -0.64
C THR A 591 9.12 -4.38 -1.46
N THR A 592 8.47 -3.26 -1.75
CA THR A 592 9.03 -2.18 -2.60
C THR A 592 10.08 -1.32 -1.92
N SER A 593 10.11 -1.34 -0.59
CA SER A 593 11.05 -0.58 0.23
C SER A 593 11.72 -1.53 1.22
N TYR A 594 12.95 -1.20 1.60
CA TYR A 594 13.67 -1.96 2.63
C TYR A 594 12.89 -1.97 3.95
N SER A 595 12.84 -3.14 4.57
CA SER A 595 12.32 -3.40 5.91
C SER A 595 13.37 -4.17 6.71
N ALA A 596 13.67 -3.70 7.93
CA ALA A 596 14.55 -4.41 8.87
C ALA A 596 13.85 -5.62 9.50
N ASP A 597 12.54 -5.51 9.73
CA ASP A 597 11.72 -6.57 10.30
C ASP A 597 11.31 -7.62 9.24
N ALA A 598 11.01 -8.83 9.71
CA ALA A 598 10.42 -9.88 8.90
C ALA A 598 8.90 -9.82 8.94
N ARG A 599 8.25 -10.18 7.82
CA ARG A 599 6.80 -10.37 7.77
C ARG A 599 6.48 -11.85 7.67
N ILE A 600 5.63 -12.35 8.56
CA ILE A 600 5.04 -13.68 8.41
C ILE A 600 3.74 -13.55 7.64
N ILE A 601 3.58 -14.29 6.56
CA ILE A 601 2.36 -14.30 5.74
C ILE A 601 1.78 -15.71 5.68
N ALA A 602 0.46 -15.85 5.68
CA ALA A 602 -0.21 -17.13 5.45
C ALA A 602 -1.67 -16.95 4.98
N PHE A 603 -2.27 -18.00 4.42
CA PHE A 603 -3.71 -18.01 4.12
C PHE A 603 -4.51 -18.69 5.22
N SER A 604 -5.63 -18.08 5.60
CA SER A 604 -6.59 -18.72 6.51
C SER A 604 -7.26 -19.92 5.84
N GLU A 605 -7.40 -21.02 6.58
CA GLU A 605 -8.22 -22.18 6.18
C GLU A 605 -9.66 -22.09 6.70
N SER A 606 -10.00 -21.09 7.52
CA SER A 606 -11.39 -20.86 7.93
C SER A 606 -12.14 -20.13 6.80
N ALA A 607 -13.12 -20.80 6.19
CA ALA A 607 -14.00 -20.19 5.20
C ALA A 607 -14.87 -19.06 5.78
N ASP A 608 -15.08 -19.07 7.10
CA ASP A 608 -15.99 -18.18 7.85
C ASP A 608 -15.27 -17.10 8.67
N GLY A 609 -14.01 -16.76 8.33
CA GLY A 609 -13.38 -15.56 8.89
C GLY A 609 -14.30 -14.35 8.70
N GLU A 610 -14.37 -13.46 9.69
CA GLU A 610 -15.37 -12.38 9.75
C GLU A 610 -15.58 -11.67 8.39
N SER A 611 -16.67 -12.02 7.71
CA SER A 611 -16.96 -11.46 6.38
C SER A 611 -17.08 -9.93 6.45
N PRO A 612 -16.57 -9.19 5.44
CA PRO A 612 -16.73 -7.73 5.39
C PRO A 612 -18.20 -7.30 5.23
N VAL A 613 -19.04 -8.17 4.67
CA VAL A 613 -20.49 -7.98 4.50
C VAL A 613 -21.24 -8.75 5.59
N LEU A 614 -22.19 -8.11 6.25
CA LEU A 614 -22.97 -8.63 7.39
C LEU A 614 -24.22 -9.42 6.99
N ASP A 615 -24.68 -9.30 5.74
CA ASP A 615 -25.90 -9.96 5.28
C ASP A 615 -25.76 -11.49 5.28
N ALA A 616 -26.40 -12.12 6.25
CA ALA A 616 -26.43 -13.57 6.38
C ALA A 616 -27.12 -14.19 5.16
N GLY A 617 -26.37 -14.98 4.38
CA GLY A 617 -26.88 -15.73 3.24
C GLY A 617 -26.50 -15.19 1.87
N LEU A 618 -25.86 -14.02 1.79
CA LEU A 618 -25.29 -13.52 0.54
C LEU A 618 -24.11 -14.41 0.11
N LYS A 619 -24.16 -14.89 -1.13
CA LYS A 619 -23.13 -15.80 -1.64
C LYS A 619 -21.83 -15.03 -1.81
N ASN A 620 -20.75 -15.57 -1.26
CA ASN A 620 -19.45 -14.92 -1.28
C ASN A 620 -18.31 -15.84 -1.70
N PHE A 621 -17.28 -15.24 -2.29
CA PHE A 621 -16.08 -15.95 -2.74
C PHE A 621 -14.86 -15.10 -2.41
N GLY A 622 -13.95 -15.66 -1.64
CA GLY A 622 -12.78 -14.91 -1.27
C GLY A 622 -11.82 -15.71 -0.44
N MET A 623 -10.78 -15.01 -0.03
CA MET A 623 -9.75 -15.55 0.82
C MET A 623 -9.20 -14.47 1.74
N THR A 624 -8.66 -14.91 2.86
CA THR A 624 -8.04 -14.05 3.85
C THR A 624 -6.55 -14.39 3.93
N LEU A 625 -5.72 -13.41 3.61
CA LEU A 625 -4.30 -13.40 3.91
C LEU A 625 -4.14 -12.84 5.33
N VAL A 626 -3.47 -13.59 6.21
CA VAL A 626 -3.10 -13.13 7.54
C VAL A 626 -1.61 -12.81 7.57
N THR A 627 -1.24 -11.74 8.27
CA THR A 627 0.14 -11.28 8.35
C THR A 627 0.48 -10.67 9.70
N SER A 628 1.72 -10.83 10.14
CA SER A 628 2.28 -10.19 11.33
C SER A 628 3.73 -9.79 11.05
N THR A 629 4.15 -8.69 11.65
CA THR A 629 5.57 -8.25 11.60
C THR A 629 6.27 -8.75 12.85
N ILE A 630 7.48 -9.29 12.70
CA ILE A 630 8.32 -9.76 13.81
C ILE A 630 9.72 -9.16 13.67
N SER A 631 10.30 -8.77 14.80
CA SER A 631 11.62 -8.17 14.83
C SER A 631 12.70 -9.19 14.47
N VAL A 632 13.72 -8.69 13.77
CA VAL A 632 14.86 -9.48 13.31
C VAL A 632 16.13 -8.92 13.95
N ASN A 633 16.85 -9.78 14.66
CA ASN A 633 18.19 -9.48 15.11
C ASN A 633 19.21 -9.84 14.02
N ASN A 634 19.92 -8.85 13.52
CA ASN A 634 20.93 -9.01 12.49
C ASN A 634 22.38 -8.93 13.01
N GLU A 635 22.55 -8.98 14.32
CA GLU A 635 23.85 -8.94 14.99
C GLU A 635 24.35 -10.33 15.36
N ARG A 636 25.66 -10.54 15.22
CA ARG A 636 26.35 -11.75 15.66
C ARG A 636 27.77 -11.41 16.07
N ASP A 637 28.12 -11.76 17.31
CA ASP A 637 29.47 -11.58 17.87
C ASP A 637 30.03 -10.14 17.77
N GLY A 638 29.14 -9.13 17.78
CA GLY A 638 29.51 -7.71 17.65
C GLY A 638 29.51 -7.18 16.22
N SER A 639 29.36 -8.05 15.22
CA SER A 639 29.20 -7.65 13.81
C SER A 639 27.72 -7.53 13.44
N ILE A 640 27.39 -6.54 12.61
CA ILE A 640 26.06 -6.27 12.07
C ILE A 640 26.03 -6.70 10.60
N CYS A 641 24.99 -7.44 10.20
CA CYS A 641 24.73 -7.82 8.82
C CYS A 641 23.54 -7.04 8.26
N ARG A 642 23.73 -6.18 7.24
CA ARG A 642 22.62 -5.39 6.66
C ARG A 642 22.71 -5.24 5.15
N SER A 643 21.57 -5.01 4.50
CA SER A 643 21.56 -4.72 3.08
C SER A 643 22.04 -3.29 2.81
N ALA A 644 22.88 -3.09 1.79
CA ALA A 644 23.23 -1.77 1.27
C ALA A 644 22.03 -1.04 0.64
N LEU A 645 20.93 -1.75 0.37
CA LEU A 645 19.67 -1.21 -0.13
C LEU A 645 18.77 -0.65 0.98
N ILE A 646 19.24 -0.64 2.24
CA ILE A 646 18.60 0.12 3.32
C ILE A 646 18.40 1.60 2.92
N ARG A 647 19.33 2.11 2.09
CA ARG A 647 19.22 3.37 1.37
C ARG A 647 19.06 3.11 -0.12
N THR A 648 18.18 3.87 -0.76
CA THR A 648 18.08 3.87 -2.22
C THR A 648 19.43 4.28 -2.83
N PRO A 649 20.03 3.44 -3.72
CA PRO A 649 21.28 3.77 -4.39
C PRO A 649 21.18 5.06 -5.20
N GLU A 650 22.27 5.83 -5.24
CA GLU A 650 22.37 7.01 -6.10
C GLU A 650 22.53 6.58 -7.56
N VAL A 651 21.63 7.06 -8.43
CA VAL A 651 21.69 6.77 -9.85
C VAL A 651 22.65 7.76 -10.52
N LEU A 652 23.89 7.32 -10.73
CA LEU A 652 24.93 8.14 -11.37
C LEU A 652 24.79 8.14 -12.91
N SER A 653 24.27 7.06 -13.49
CA SER A 653 23.99 6.92 -14.93
C SER A 653 23.07 5.73 -15.20
N GLY A 654 22.19 5.83 -16.21
CA GLY A 654 21.30 4.75 -16.65
C GLY A 654 19.92 4.77 -16.00
N ASP A 655 19.07 3.81 -16.36
CA ASP A 655 17.68 3.70 -15.89
C ASP A 655 17.56 2.63 -14.78
N TYR A 656 17.56 3.03 -13.51
CA TYR A 656 17.40 2.14 -12.35
C TYR A 656 16.00 2.23 -11.76
N ILE A 657 15.43 1.08 -11.36
CA ILE A 657 14.15 0.96 -10.69
C ILE A 657 14.41 0.55 -9.25
N ALA A 658 14.38 1.53 -8.34
CA ALA A 658 14.67 1.33 -6.93
C ALA A 658 13.71 0.34 -6.24
N ALA A 659 12.40 0.45 -6.56
CA ALA A 659 11.36 -0.35 -5.91
C ALA A 659 11.54 -1.87 -6.06
N THR A 660 12.24 -2.28 -7.12
CA THR A 660 12.40 -3.69 -7.50
C THR A 660 13.86 -4.12 -7.61
N ASN A 661 14.79 -3.23 -7.20
CA ASN A 661 16.23 -3.37 -7.36
C ASN A 661 16.63 -3.92 -8.75
N SER A 662 16.21 -3.22 -9.79
CA SER A 662 16.30 -3.72 -11.16
C SER A 662 16.56 -2.60 -12.17
N TYR A 663 16.86 -2.95 -13.42
CA TYR A 663 17.13 -1.97 -14.47
C TYR A 663 16.69 -2.48 -15.85
N TYR A 664 16.39 -1.56 -16.76
CA TYR A 664 16.03 -1.90 -18.13
C TYR A 664 17.25 -2.33 -18.95
N ARG A 665 17.18 -3.50 -19.59
CA ARG A 665 18.22 -3.99 -20.49
C ARG A 665 18.53 -3.02 -21.63
N GLY A 666 19.82 -2.95 -21.96
CA GLY A 666 20.33 -2.21 -23.13
C GLY A 666 21.51 -1.33 -22.77
N ASP A 667 21.27 -0.33 -21.94
CA ASP A 667 22.30 0.60 -21.49
C ASP A 667 22.83 0.20 -20.10
N PRO A 668 24.15 0.33 -19.85
CA PRO A 668 24.70 0.04 -18.55
C PRO A 668 24.18 1.04 -17.51
N VAL A 669 23.99 0.56 -16.29
CA VAL A 669 23.61 1.38 -15.14
C VAL A 669 24.78 1.49 -14.17
N VAL A 670 24.98 2.69 -13.62
CA VAL A 670 26.02 2.98 -12.63
C VAL A 670 25.34 3.49 -11.37
N LEU A 671 25.58 2.79 -10.27
CA LEU A 671 24.92 3.03 -8.98
C LEU A 671 25.96 3.30 -7.89
N GLY A 672 25.73 4.32 -7.08
CA GLY A 672 26.48 4.60 -5.85
C GLY A 672 25.73 4.06 -4.63
N TYR A 673 26.30 3.08 -3.94
CA TYR A 673 25.73 2.51 -2.71
C TYR A 673 26.46 3.11 -1.51
N LEU A 674 25.71 3.84 -0.67
CA LEU A 674 26.23 4.43 0.56
C LEU A 674 26.13 3.41 1.69
N LEU A 675 27.27 2.95 2.21
CA LEU A 675 27.32 1.88 3.22
C LEU A 675 27.23 2.40 4.66
N GLY A 676 27.32 3.72 4.84
CA GLY A 676 27.30 4.43 6.12
C GLY A 676 28.67 5.03 6.45
N SER A 677 28.72 6.33 6.71
CA SER A 677 29.96 7.06 7.01
C SER A 677 30.65 6.58 8.30
N SER A 678 29.86 6.15 9.30
CA SER A 678 30.34 5.55 10.56
C SER A 678 30.38 4.02 10.54
N PHE A 679 30.14 3.38 9.38
CA PHE A 679 30.10 1.92 9.29
C PHE A 679 31.42 1.35 8.78
N LYS A 680 32.12 0.60 9.64
CA LYS A 680 33.36 -0.06 9.27
C LYS A 680 33.07 -1.37 8.55
N VAL A 681 33.18 -1.35 7.22
CA VAL A 681 32.94 -2.50 6.34
C VAL A 681 34.02 -3.56 6.51
N GLU A 682 33.63 -4.76 6.94
CA GLU A 682 34.50 -5.94 7.05
C GLU A 682 34.37 -6.87 5.84
N GLU A 683 33.15 -7.04 5.34
CA GLU A 683 32.83 -7.88 4.18
C GLU A 683 31.64 -7.31 3.39
N LEU A 684 31.69 -7.45 2.07
CA LEU A 684 30.58 -7.18 1.14
C LEU A 684 30.23 -8.46 0.39
N VAL A 685 28.95 -8.81 0.35
CA VAL A 685 28.40 -10.00 -0.29
C VAL A 685 27.41 -9.60 -1.38
N LEU A 686 27.51 -10.21 -2.56
CA LEU A 686 26.57 -10.12 -3.67
C LEU A 686 25.64 -11.34 -3.64
N GLU A 687 24.38 -11.10 -3.33
CA GLU A 687 23.33 -12.11 -3.24
C GLU A 687 22.49 -12.09 -4.52
N GLU A 688 22.53 -13.18 -5.29
CA GLU A 688 21.73 -13.34 -6.50
C GLU A 688 20.47 -14.16 -6.20
N PRO A 689 19.34 -13.90 -6.90
CA PRO A 689 18.17 -14.76 -6.82
C PRO A 689 18.50 -16.21 -7.12
N ASP A 690 17.82 -17.15 -6.43
CA ASP A 690 18.03 -18.57 -6.68
C ASP A 690 17.55 -18.97 -8.08
N ALA A 691 18.28 -19.89 -8.71
CA ALA A 691 18.04 -20.33 -10.10
C ALA A 691 16.63 -20.91 -10.35
N LEU A 692 15.90 -21.30 -9.30
CA LEU A 692 14.53 -21.80 -9.42
C LEU A 692 13.51 -20.70 -9.78
N PHE A 693 13.87 -19.43 -9.55
CA PHE A 693 13.05 -18.27 -9.93
C PHE A 693 13.38 -17.77 -11.35
N GLU A 694 14.31 -18.41 -12.06
CA GLU A 694 14.62 -18.09 -13.45
C GLU A 694 13.64 -18.79 -14.41
N HIS A 695 12.99 -18.03 -15.29
CA HIS A 695 12.15 -18.60 -16.34
C HIS A 695 12.99 -18.98 -17.58
N THR A 696 12.91 -20.24 -17.99
CA THR A 696 13.58 -20.74 -19.21
C THR A 696 12.88 -20.37 -20.51
N ASP A 697 11.59 -20.00 -20.45
CA ASP A 697 10.74 -19.77 -21.62
C ASP A 697 10.37 -18.28 -21.73
N GLY A 698 11.32 -17.49 -22.22
CA GLY A 698 11.34 -16.09 -22.69
C GLY A 698 10.11 -15.17 -22.84
N GLU A 699 8.98 -15.34 -22.15
CA GLU A 699 7.77 -14.54 -22.39
C GLU A 699 7.34 -13.55 -21.28
N SER A 700 7.90 -13.53 -20.06
CA SER A 700 7.65 -12.40 -19.10
C SER A 700 8.34 -12.46 -17.73
N GLY A 701 9.20 -13.45 -17.45
CA GLY A 701 9.75 -13.64 -16.11
C GLY A 701 10.96 -12.77 -15.77
N ALA A 702 11.22 -12.56 -14.47
CA ALA A 702 12.47 -11.99 -13.98
C ALA A 702 13.66 -12.72 -14.59
N HIS A 703 14.55 -11.95 -15.19
CA HIS A 703 15.86 -12.44 -15.56
C HIS A 703 16.86 -12.03 -14.48
N SER A 704 17.57 -13.00 -13.92
CA SER A 704 18.78 -12.73 -13.15
C SER A 704 19.78 -11.99 -14.04
N PHE A 705 20.54 -11.09 -13.43
CA PHE A 705 21.62 -10.39 -14.10
C PHE A 705 22.66 -11.37 -14.67
N ARG A 706 22.91 -11.28 -15.99
CA ARG A 706 23.90 -12.08 -16.74
C ARG A 706 24.84 -11.16 -17.51
N GLY A 707 25.48 -10.25 -16.77
CA GLY A 707 26.41 -9.27 -17.32
C GLY A 707 27.73 -9.18 -16.55
N SER A 708 28.50 -8.14 -16.83
CA SER A 708 29.69 -7.77 -16.07
C SER A 708 29.32 -6.80 -14.95
N ILE A 709 29.78 -7.10 -13.74
CA ILE A 709 29.75 -6.17 -12.60
C ILE A 709 31.17 -5.58 -12.47
N SER A 710 31.27 -4.26 -12.39
CA SER A 710 32.56 -3.57 -12.22
C SER A 710 32.51 -2.63 -11.01
N PHE A 711 33.56 -2.62 -10.20
CA PHE A 711 33.72 -1.64 -9.12
C PHE A 711 34.57 -0.46 -9.57
N TYR A 712 34.20 0.75 -9.17
CA TYR A 712 34.97 1.94 -9.45
C TYR A 712 36.18 2.04 -8.52
N ASN A 713 37.38 2.07 -9.07
CA ASN A 713 38.61 2.26 -8.31
C ASN A 713 38.86 3.77 -8.10
N TYR A 714 38.72 4.25 -6.87
CA TYR A 714 38.89 5.66 -6.52
C TYR A 714 40.35 6.14 -6.56
N GLU A 715 41.34 5.24 -6.58
CA GLU A 715 42.76 5.61 -6.69
C GLU A 715 43.18 5.91 -8.12
N ASN A 716 42.67 5.15 -9.09
CA ASN A 716 43.08 5.27 -10.51
C ASN A 716 41.99 5.85 -11.42
N GLY A 717 40.76 5.97 -10.93
CA GLY A 717 39.63 6.60 -11.61
C GLY A 717 38.95 5.74 -12.68
N ASN A 718 39.14 4.42 -12.68
CA ASN A 718 38.58 3.50 -13.68
C ASN A 718 37.68 2.43 -13.04
N PHE A 719 36.76 1.89 -13.85
CA PHE A 719 36.00 0.69 -13.49
C PHE A 719 36.84 -0.57 -13.73
N GLU A 720 36.88 -1.45 -12.73
CA GLU A 720 37.56 -2.74 -12.76
C GLU A 720 36.51 -3.86 -12.62
N ASP A 721 36.50 -4.82 -13.56
CA ASP A 721 35.56 -5.94 -13.53
C ASP A 721 35.87 -6.88 -12.37
N ILE A 722 34.83 -7.30 -11.65
CA ILE A 722 34.98 -8.32 -10.61
C ILE A 722 35.29 -9.68 -11.25
N GLU A 723 35.95 -10.55 -10.49
CA GLU A 723 36.18 -11.93 -10.93
C GLU A 723 34.83 -12.66 -11.14
N SER A 724 34.68 -13.32 -12.28
CA SER A 724 33.43 -14.02 -12.63
C SER A 724 33.07 -15.07 -11.57
N GLY A 725 31.85 -14.97 -11.02
CA GLY A 725 31.34 -15.86 -9.98
C GLY A 725 31.82 -15.53 -8.57
N LYS A 726 32.70 -14.53 -8.38
CA LYS A 726 33.07 -14.05 -7.05
C LYS A 726 31.94 -13.23 -6.46
N ARG A 727 31.49 -13.64 -5.27
CA ARG A 727 30.34 -13.04 -4.57
C ARG A 727 30.67 -12.39 -3.23
N SER A 728 31.84 -12.65 -2.65
CA SER A 728 32.24 -12.08 -1.36
C SER A 728 33.57 -11.34 -1.50
N PHE A 729 33.67 -10.19 -0.83
CA PHE A 729 34.81 -9.28 -0.87
C PHE A 729 35.13 -8.81 0.54
N ARG A 730 36.37 -9.04 0.99
CA ARG A 730 36.81 -8.59 2.32
C ARG A 730 37.26 -7.12 2.30
N ALA A 731 37.31 -6.49 3.47
CA ALA A 731 37.79 -5.12 3.65
C ALA A 731 39.12 -4.82 2.93
N SER A 732 40.08 -5.76 2.97
CA SER A 732 41.38 -5.60 2.30
C SER A 732 41.27 -5.48 0.77
N GLU A 733 40.25 -6.11 0.17
CA GLU A 733 39.98 -6.10 -1.26
C GLU A 733 39.16 -4.86 -1.66
N LEU A 734 38.31 -4.37 -0.75
CA LEU A 734 37.45 -3.20 -0.95
C LEU A 734 38.17 -1.86 -0.78
N ARG A 735 39.38 -1.85 -0.21
CA ARG A 735 40.13 -0.64 0.15
C ARG A 735 40.24 0.41 -0.96
N HIS A 736 40.37 -0.01 -2.21
CA HIS A 736 40.54 0.88 -3.36
C HIS A 736 39.19 1.25 -4.04
N TYR A 737 38.11 0.60 -3.62
CA TYR A 737 36.77 0.72 -4.22
C TYR A 737 35.76 1.45 -3.33
N LEU A 738 36.14 1.82 -2.10
CA LEU A 738 35.34 2.65 -1.20
C LEU A 738 35.79 4.11 -1.30
N SER A 739 34.82 5.01 -1.42
CA SER A 739 35.05 6.46 -1.29
C SER A 739 35.39 6.83 0.16
N PRO A 740 35.87 8.06 0.42
CA PRO A 740 36.04 8.57 1.78
C PRO A 740 34.76 8.53 2.63
N ASP A 741 33.59 8.61 1.99
CA ASP A 741 32.28 8.59 2.63
C ASP A 741 31.68 7.17 2.70
N ASN A 742 32.52 6.13 2.57
CA ASN A 742 32.11 4.72 2.49
C ASN A 742 31.06 4.43 1.41
N MET A 743 31.18 5.09 0.25
CA MET A 743 30.38 4.76 -0.93
C MET A 743 31.11 3.75 -1.82
N ILE A 744 30.41 2.72 -2.28
CA ILE A 744 30.87 1.85 -3.36
C ILE A 744 30.12 2.19 -4.64
N THR A 745 30.85 2.47 -5.72
CA THR A 745 30.25 2.74 -7.03
C THR A 745 30.36 1.50 -7.91
N VAL A 746 29.22 0.98 -8.34
CA VAL A 746 29.10 -0.28 -9.09
C VAL A 746 28.48 -0.02 -10.45
N ARG A 747 29.11 -0.56 -11.51
CA ARG A 747 28.56 -0.56 -12.87
C ARG A 747 28.04 -1.96 -13.20
N TYR A 748 26.80 -2.01 -13.66
CA TYR A 748 26.16 -3.22 -14.19
C TYR A 748 25.98 -3.08 -15.69
N ALA A 749 26.50 -4.04 -16.47
CA ALA A 749 26.39 -4.03 -17.92
C ALA A 749 26.10 -5.43 -18.47
N GLU A 750 24.95 -5.61 -19.10
CA GLU A 750 24.64 -6.79 -19.92
C GLU A 750 25.00 -6.53 -21.38
N GLY A 751 25.51 -7.55 -22.08
CA GLY A 751 25.77 -7.46 -23.52
C GLY A 751 24.47 -7.30 -24.32
N THR A 752 24.53 -6.62 -25.46
CA THR A 752 23.40 -6.45 -26.37
C THR A 752 23.06 -7.77 -27.07
N ASP A 753 22.31 -8.66 -26.43
CA ASP A 753 21.69 -9.78 -27.15
C ASP A 753 20.49 -9.25 -27.95
N SER A 754 20.50 -9.51 -29.25
CA SER A 754 19.65 -8.83 -30.25
C SER A 754 18.17 -9.25 -30.24
N ALA A 755 17.72 -9.94 -29.19
CA ALA A 755 16.44 -10.65 -29.17
C ALA A 755 15.84 -10.75 -27.75
N ALA A 756 15.31 -9.64 -27.23
CA ALA A 756 14.14 -9.59 -26.35
C ALA A 756 13.79 -8.11 -26.11
N GLY A 757 12.54 -7.77 -25.79
CA GLY A 757 12.13 -6.39 -25.50
C GLY A 757 12.91 -5.76 -24.33
N ARG A 758 12.64 -4.49 -24.00
CA ARG A 758 13.10 -3.83 -22.76
C ARG A 758 12.46 -4.54 -21.56
N LEU A 759 12.96 -5.73 -21.22
CA LEU A 759 12.61 -6.48 -20.03
C LEU A 759 13.47 -5.95 -18.88
N ASP A 760 12.87 -5.94 -17.70
CA ASP A 760 13.51 -5.53 -16.47
C ASP A 760 14.37 -6.68 -15.90
N THR A 761 15.62 -6.40 -15.53
CA THR A 761 16.59 -7.37 -15.01
C THR A 761 16.85 -7.13 -13.52
N ALA A 762 16.70 -8.17 -12.69
CA ALA A 762 17.00 -8.09 -11.25
C ALA A 762 18.51 -7.97 -11.02
N LEU A 763 18.92 -6.96 -10.24
CA LEU A 763 20.31 -6.81 -9.80
C LEU A 763 20.58 -7.65 -8.55
N PRO A 764 21.82 -8.12 -8.34
CA PRO A 764 22.22 -8.72 -7.07
C PRO A 764 21.98 -7.77 -5.90
N MET A 765 21.59 -8.31 -4.75
CA MET A 765 21.54 -7.54 -3.52
C MET A 765 22.92 -7.44 -2.91
N LEU A 766 23.29 -6.24 -2.47
CA LEU A 766 24.53 -6.01 -1.75
C LEU A 766 24.22 -6.12 -0.25
N THR A 767 24.87 -7.07 0.42
CA THR A 767 24.84 -7.23 1.87
C THR A 767 26.21 -6.87 2.43
N VAL A 768 26.23 -6.04 3.47
CA VAL A 768 27.45 -5.58 4.13
C VAL A 768 27.49 -6.15 5.54
N ILE A 769 28.66 -6.63 5.93
CA ILE A 769 28.95 -7.10 7.27
C ILE A 769 30.05 -6.21 7.85
N GLY A 770 29.87 -5.74 9.08
CA GLY A 770 30.81 -4.83 9.72
C GLY A 770 30.38 -4.40 11.12
N GLU A 771 30.97 -3.31 11.60
CA GLU A 771 30.73 -2.74 12.93
C GLU A 771 30.32 -1.26 12.78
N GLU A 772 29.40 -0.76 13.61
CA GLU A 772 29.18 0.68 13.77
C GLU A 772 30.24 1.27 14.71
N GLU A 773 30.92 2.34 14.27
CA GLU A 773 31.96 3.04 15.04
C GLU A 773 31.42 4.06 16.04
#